data_AF-A0A5M9K697-F1
#
_entry.id   AF-A0A5M9K697-F1
#
_cell.length_a   1.000
_cell.length_b   1.000
_cell.length_c   1.000
_cell.angle_alpha   90.00
_cell.angle_beta   90.00
_cell.angle_gamma   90.00
#
_symmetry.space_group_name_H-M   'P 1'
#
loop_
_entity.id
_entity.type
_entity.pdbx_description
1 polymer ?
#
loop_
_entity_poly.entity_id
_entity_poly.type
_entity_poly.pdbx_seq_one_letter_code
_entity_poly.pdbx_strand_id
1 'polypeptide(L)'
;MSPKDSNIKLTKAESDISIPEVVNISGFIYSDGRPDIFNDAAIEELKSSESKQTPNISVIQYPSGIKLVLIVFSLNLGLFCVGLDNTILSSAIPKITDRFHTLNDVGWYASSYLLTVCSFQLSWGKLYTFYSVKWTYLASVFIFEIGSIIAGTAPSSSALIVGRAVSGIGSGGIATGAYNIIAISTPPHHRPTLIGMMGSMYGFACIAGPLMGGAFTDNSHLTWRWCFYINLPLGLLTSVCIAIFVKNDSVNKTDKLGIIQNLKQMDLFGLFILVPGVVCLLLALQWGGTKYTWKDGRTIALFLLAGFLFICFLGIQVLSGEKATVPPRVFKNRNIWGSALYGSCVTASFFLMVYYIPIWFQAITSASAIRSGVMNIPMVLSFVVSSLICGALTTVTGHYVPFVYLAVFSLSIGSGLLTTLNVNSGPGEWIGYQILFGAGVGFGLPTALTAPQTALALADVPIGTACIMFFENLIAAIFVSVGQNVFTNQLLDNIKKFIPSVDGKAILDAGALEIKELVPQDFYEEVLLAYNQSLTHTFYVAMVLSCCSILGAISLQWLSVKAKKNEISEEGISVDNFHMTESSNNTHYLLNIQSSTLNFHPSNEIMMNMNSLRISIPKKGTLLGPPVIDKNTSISKCYRFLKVPYALPPTGERRWQKPLPLPPAFSYGSANNPTIYNIPSLPCPQISEFMDRDPSTEDCLQSNIYVPMGTPPSDGWPVFMYIHGGFLQYGSNNWTDPSSLLAETDVKCIIVCPAYRLGVLGFLAGRELWDYTSAGNLGFWDQRAALEWTYDNIEYFGGNKENITVGGLSAGSYSTFYQLAYDIGPNSNRQIIRRVVQWSNGCGVEPRRISQAQEQFDDLLAVLRIPQYLSGKDKVEALLAKSSDELIFAVGKIKQIFIRPVLDGKFISKDLFTKIYDGSFGKRMKELGIQTMIGDLTQEFHGYKNVFPPSSYEALIERLSWDYPRRIVKVVCDKYKPRHDSSSNPPATYWIDIFGKLYADLQIHSTMRGFLASIYSQVPLESIHRYRIDWRTKSVEKTHPKELGATHGTDMSIWFFGNGDSLTNIEKELLIEWLKPVGAFFNGEGIDWGTRSIKDVRFLTSDGHIEIRDDEIFEEKLGLWDLTKSVTISRNVGIQSNI
;
A
#
# COMPACT_ATOMS: atom_id res chain seq x y z
N MET A 1 9.21 -46.36 -44.46
CA MET A 1 10.43 -47.13 -44.15
C MET A 1 10.57 -47.17 -42.64
N SER A 2 10.80 -48.38 -42.13
CA SER A 2 10.83 -48.75 -40.72
C SER A 2 12.20 -48.42 -40.06
N PRO A 3 12.36 -48.70 -38.75
CA PRO A 3 13.23 -48.03 -37.77
C PRO A 3 14.51 -48.83 -37.42
N LYS A 4 15.22 -48.44 -36.35
CA LYS A 4 15.96 -49.28 -35.37
C LYS A 4 16.61 -48.38 -34.30
N ASP A 5 16.22 -48.43 -33.03
CA ASP A 5 16.46 -49.44 -31.97
C ASP A 5 17.90 -49.57 -31.47
N SER A 6 18.07 -49.41 -30.15
CA SER A 6 18.90 -50.19 -29.19
C SER A 6 19.39 -49.28 -28.05
N ASN A 7 19.52 -49.68 -26.78
CA ASN A 7 19.12 -50.87 -26.04
C ASN A 7 19.27 -50.57 -24.53
N ILE A 8 18.42 -51.24 -23.76
CA ILE A 8 18.33 -51.31 -22.29
C ILE A 8 19.54 -52.05 -21.67
N LYS A 9 19.89 -51.74 -20.40
CA LYS A 9 20.22 -52.76 -19.37
C LYS A 9 20.21 -52.23 -17.92
N LEU A 10 19.37 -52.87 -17.11
CA LEU A 10 19.27 -52.88 -15.63
C LEU A 10 20.11 -54.03 -15.04
N THR A 11 20.61 -53.87 -13.80
CA THR A 11 20.87 -54.91 -12.77
C THR A 11 21.32 -54.17 -11.47
N LYS A 12 20.76 -54.24 -10.24
CA LYS A 12 20.09 -55.24 -9.35
C LYS A 12 21.05 -55.96 -8.37
N ALA A 13 20.81 -55.82 -7.05
CA ALA A 13 20.99 -56.78 -5.91
C ALA A 13 21.08 -55.98 -4.57
N GLU A 14 20.20 -56.11 -3.55
CA GLU A 14 20.02 -57.19 -2.51
C GLU A 14 21.26 -57.29 -1.56
N SER A 15 21.23 -57.44 -0.23
CA SER A 15 20.28 -57.80 0.87
C SER A 15 20.92 -57.37 2.24
N ASP A 16 20.29 -57.22 3.43
CA ASP A 16 19.90 -58.27 4.42
C ASP A 16 19.26 -57.70 5.72
N ILE A 17 18.09 -58.23 6.14
CA ILE A 17 17.67 -58.84 7.45
C ILE A 17 18.12 -58.16 8.78
N SER A 18 17.27 -57.77 9.76
CA SER A 18 16.47 -58.63 10.69
C SER A 18 15.41 -57.88 11.53
N ILE A 19 14.42 -58.66 12.02
CA ILE A 19 13.27 -58.32 12.90
C ILE A 19 13.59 -58.70 14.38
N PRO A 20 12.98 -58.04 15.41
CA PRO A 20 12.04 -58.73 16.33
C PRO A 20 10.77 -57.89 16.66
N GLU A 21 9.56 -58.44 16.49
CA GLU A 21 8.58 -58.93 17.50
C GLU A 21 8.09 -57.91 18.57
N VAL A 22 6.85 -57.39 18.45
CA VAL A 22 5.54 -57.88 19.01
C VAL A 22 5.42 -57.77 20.53
N VAL A 23 4.54 -56.86 21.00
CA VAL A 23 3.59 -57.13 22.11
C VAL A 23 2.26 -56.40 21.84
N ASN A 24 1.21 -57.21 21.88
CA ASN A 24 -0.21 -56.90 21.71
C ASN A 24 -0.86 -56.54 23.07
N ILE A 25 -2.06 -55.96 23.08
CA ILE A 25 -3.26 -56.45 23.82
C ILE A 25 -4.31 -55.33 23.92
N SER A 26 -5.45 -55.65 23.30
CA SER A 26 -6.81 -55.09 23.40
C SER A 26 -7.48 -55.30 24.77
N GLY A 27 -8.46 -54.48 25.13
CA GLY A 27 -9.43 -54.80 26.20
C GLY A 27 -10.69 -53.93 26.21
N PHE A 28 -11.84 -54.53 25.89
CA PHE A 28 -13.21 -54.01 26.00
C PHE A 28 -13.78 -54.17 27.44
N ILE A 29 -14.87 -53.45 27.79
CA ILE A 29 -16.20 -53.96 28.28
C ILE A 29 -16.96 -52.93 29.19
N TYR A 30 -18.30 -52.94 29.03
CA TYR A 30 -19.44 -52.16 29.58
C TYR A 30 -19.67 -52.14 31.12
N SER A 31 -20.42 -51.13 31.64
CA SER A 31 -21.81 -51.22 32.19
C SER A 31 -22.15 -50.28 33.39
N ASP A 32 -23.36 -49.68 33.34
CA ASP A 32 -24.35 -49.34 34.39
C ASP A 32 -24.15 -48.29 35.52
N GLY A 33 -25.24 -47.52 35.75
CA GLY A 33 -25.81 -47.26 37.10
C GLY A 33 -25.46 -45.94 37.83
N ARG A 34 -26.48 -45.12 38.15
CA ARG A 34 -26.47 -43.85 38.94
C ARG A 34 -26.02 -44.05 40.43
N PRO A 35 -26.12 -43.02 41.32
CA PRO A 35 -25.49 -41.69 41.39
C PRO A 35 -24.73 -41.46 42.74
N ASP A 36 -24.09 -40.28 42.87
CA ASP A 36 -23.60 -39.62 44.09
C ASP A 36 -22.42 -40.23 44.87
N ILE A 37 -21.33 -39.43 45.02
CA ILE A 37 -20.79 -38.91 46.28
C ILE A 37 -19.59 -38.01 45.96
N PHE A 38 -19.62 -36.80 46.51
CA PHE A 38 -18.61 -35.76 46.42
C PHE A 38 -17.21 -36.25 46.82
N ASN A 39 -16.19 -35.79 46.09
CA ASN A 39 -14.84 -35.66 46.65
C ASN A 39 -14.20 -34.35 46.16
N ASP A 40 -14.20 -33.35 47.04
CA ASP A 40 -13.70 -31.99 46.83
C ASP A 40 -12.17 -31.90 46.62
N ALA A 41 -11.48 -33.05 46.49
CA ALA A 41 -10.05 -33.12 46.19
C ALA A 41 -9.71 -33.10 44.68
N ALA A 42 -10.67 -33.40 43.79
CA ALA A 42 -10.45 -33.37 42.34
C ALA A 42 -10.58 -31.96 41.72
N ILE A 43 -11.13 -31.00 42.47
CA ILE A 43 -11.37 -29.63 42.01
C ILE A 43 -10.11 -28.74 42.11
N GLU A 44 -9.12 -29.11 42.91
CA GLU A 44 -7.83 -28.39 42.97
C GLU A 44 -6.80 -28.86 41.94
N GLU A 45 -6.82 -30.13 41.53
CA GLU A 45 -5.91 -30.62 40.48
C GLU A 45 -6.35 -30.23 39.05
N LEU A 46 -7.65 -30.09 38.80
CA LEU A 46 -8.19 -29.59 37.53
C LEU A 46 -8.00 -28.06 37.36
N LYS A 47 -7.86 -27.29 38.45
CA LYS A 47 -7.53 -25.86 38.37
C LYS A 47 -6.05 -25.59 38.04
N SER A 48 -5.17 -26.58 38.20
CA SER A 48 -3.73 -26.41 37.95
C SER A 48 -3.30 -26.76 36.52
N SER A 49 -4.14 -27.48 35.76
CA SER A 49 -3.80 -27.98 34.41
C SER A 49 -4.42 -27.20 33.25
N GLU A 50 -5.35 -26.27 33.48
CA GLU A 50 -5.92 -25.36 32.46
C GLU A 50 -5.02 -24.15 32.09
N SER A 51 -3.79 -24.06 32.61
CA SER A 51 -2.90 -22.91 32.33
C SER A 51 -1.98 -23.07 31.10
N LYS A 52 -2.08 -24.14 30.31
CA LYS A 52 -1.29 -24.27 29.07
C LYS A 52 -1.97 -23.57 27.90
N GLN A 53 -1.67 -22.28 27.80
CA GLN A 53 -1.87 -21.36 26.67
C GLN A 53 -1.95 -22.07 25.30
N THR A 54 -3.15 -22.14 24.74
CA THR A 54 -3.34 -22.11 23.29
C THR A 54 -2.81 -20.77 22.77
N PRO A 55 -1.89 -20.73 21.79
CA PRO A 55 -1.31 -19.49 21.32
C PRO A 55 -2.36 -18.67 20.55
N ASN A 56 -2.76 -17.54 21.12
CA ASN A 56 -3.51 -16.47 20.46
C ASN A 56 -2.84 -16.10 19.13
N ILE A 57 -3.51 -16.32 17.99
CA ILE A 57 -3.08 -15.76 16.71
C ILE A 57 -3.56 -14.31 16.69
N SER A 58 -2.66 -13.40 17.07
CA SER A 58 -2.86 -11.96 16.96
C SER A 58 -2.92 -11.57 15.47
N VAL A 59 -4.05 -11.02 15.03
CA VAL A 59 -4.13 -10.36 13.72
C VAL A 59 -3.28 -9.09 13.80
N ILE A 60 -2.14 -9.07 13.09
CA ILE A 60 -1.22 -7.93 13.07
C ILE A 60 -1.91 -6.75 12.40
N GLN A 61 -2.25 -5.72 13.18
CA GLN A 61 -2.87 -4.49 12.69
C GLN A 61 -1.79 -3.46 12.34
N TYR A 62 -1.58 -3.24 11.04
CA TYR A 62 -0.60 -2.28 10.54
C TYR A 62 -1.11 -0.82 10.66
N PRO A 63 -0.23 0.17 10.91
CA PRO A 63 -0.57 1.60 10.80
C PRO A 63 -0.92 1.96 9.35
N SER A 64 -1.95 2.79 9.14
CA SER A 64 -2.36 3.30 7.83
C SER A 64 -2.44 4.84 7.81
N GLY A 65 -2.55 5.43 6.61
CA GLY A 65 -2.69 6.88 6.42
C GLY A 65 -1.46 7.68 6.86
N ILE A 66 -1.69 8.85 7.47
CA ILE A 66 -0.62 9.80 7.86
C ILE A 66 0.38 9.22 8.85
N LYS A 67 -0.07 8.28 9.70
CA LYS A 67 0.79 7.61 10.68
C LYS A 67 1.88 6.79 10.00
N LEU A 68 1.55 6.04 8.95
CA LEU A 68 2.52 5.29 8.18
C LEU A 68 3.47 6.24 7.42
N VAL A 69 2.95 7.33 6.85
CA VAL A 69 3.78 8.35 6.18
C VAL A 69 4.81 8.96 7.13
N LEU A 70 4.41 9.31 8.35
CA LEU A 70 5.31 9.87 9.36
C LEU A 70 6.36 8.85 9.82
N ILE A 71 5.98 7.57 10.03
CA ILE A 71 6.94 6.51 10.34
C ILE A 71 7.96 6.38 9.21
N VAL A 72 7.50 6.23 7.96
CA VAL A 72 8.38 6.09 6.79
C VAL A 72 9.28 7.31 6.61
N PHE A 73 8.75 8.53 6.80
CA PHE A 73 9.53 9.76 6.76
C PHE A 73 10.66 9.75 7.80
N SER A 74 10.37 9.37 9.04
CA SER A 74 11.38 9.29 10.10
C SER A 74 12.43 8.21 9.86
N LEU A 75 12.03 7.06 9.30
CA LEU A 75 12.99 6.02 8.93
C LEU A 75 13.93 6.45 7.80
N ASN A 76 13.40 7.18 6.81
CA ASN A 76 14.20 7.79 5.76
C ASN A 76 15.13 8.87 6.31
N LEU A 77 14.67 9.67 7.28
CA LEU A 77 15.50 10.67 7.96
C LEU A 77 16.65 10.03 8.74
N GLY A 78 16.40 8.92 9.44
CA GLY A 78 17.45 8.15 10.12
C GLY A 78 18.48 7.58 9.14
N LEU A 79 18.03 7.01 8.01
CA LEU A 79 18.95 6.54 6.97
C LEU A 79 19.69 7.68 6.25
N PHE A 80 19.06 8.85 6.14
CA PHE A 80 19.73 10.05 5.63
C PHE A 80 20.88 10.46 6.56
N CYS A 81 20.68 10.50 7.89
CA CYS A 81 21.75 10.74 8.86
C CYS A 81 22.90 9.73 8.71
N VAL A 82 22.57 8.44 8.59
CA VAL A 82 23.56 7.38 8.41
C VAL A 82 24.36 7.55 7.11
N GLY A 83 23.69 7.77 5.97
CA GLY A 83 24.37 7.95 4.69
C GLY A 83 25.17 9.26 4.60
N LEU A 84 24.65 10.33 5.19
CA LEU A 84 25.30 11.63 5.27
C LEU A 84 26.59 11.53 6.10
N ASP A 85 26.51 11.00 7.32
CA ASP A 85 27.64 10.87 8.25
C ASP A 85 28.73 9.92 7.71
N ASN A 86 28.36 8.97 6.84
CA ASN A 86 29.31 8.09 6.16
C ASN A 86 30.18 8.83 5.12
N THR A 87 29.68 9.91 4.53
CA THR A 87 30.29 10.53 3.33
C THR A 87 30.69 12.00 3.50
N ILE A 88 30.06 12.73 4.43
CA ILE A 88 30.26 14.17 4.69
C ILE A 88 31.68 14.54 5.07
N LEU A 89 32.40 13.60 5.70
CA LEU A 89 33.73 13.85 6.23
C LEU A 89 34.79 13.99 5.13
N SER A 90 34.56 13.41 3.95
CA SER A 90 35.51 13.38 2.84
C SER A 90 36.01 14.78 2.43
N SER A 91 35.12 15.77 2.38
CA SER A 91 35.44 17.16 2.06
C SER A 91 36.01 17.97 3.24
N ALA A 92 35.81 17.50 4.47
CA ALA A 92 36.25 18.19 5.68
C ALA A 92 37.64 17.75 6.17
N ILE A 93 38.13 16.59 5.70
CA ILE A 93 39.42 15.99 6.07
C ILE A 93 40.57 17.01 6.04
N PRO A 94 40.82 17.78 4.96
CA PRO A 94 41.99 18.67 4.91
C PRO A 94 42.00 19.69 6.05
N LYS A 95 40.83 20.28 6.38
CA LYS A 95 40.69 21.30 7.42
C LYS A 95 40.74 20.74 8.85
N ILE A 96 40.29 19.50 9.03
CA ILE A 96 40.40 18.76 10.30
C ILE A 96 41.87 18.44 10.58
N THR A 97 42.55 17.93 9.57
CA THR A 97 43.95 17.54 9.66
C THR A 97 44.87 18.73 9.87
N ASP A 98 44.60 19.86 9.20
CA ASP A 98 45.30 21.13 9.44
C ASP A 98 45.10 21.59 10.89
N ARG A 99 43.87 21.50 11.42
CA ARG A 99 43.56 21.91 12.81
C ARG A 99 44.25 21.06 13.86
N PHE A 100 44.36 19.76 13.65
CA PHE A 100 44.92 18.83 14.64
C PHE A 100 46.38 18.43 14.36
N HIS A 101 46.96 18.87 13.24
CA HIS A 101 48.30 18.51 12.78
C HIS A 101 48.54 16.99 12.73
N THR A 102 47.55 16.22 12.27
CA THR A 102 47.52 14.74 12.33
C THR A 102 47.18 14.09 10.99
N LEU A 103 48.04 14.27 9.98
CA LEU A 103 47.88 13.64 8.66
C LEU A 103 47.80 12.11 8.73
N ASN A 104 48.52 11.51 9.67
CA ASN A 104 48.54 10.06 9.87
C ASN A 104 47.20 9.47 10.36
N ASP A 105 46.28 10.31 10.85
CA ASP A 105 44.99 9.89 11.40
C ASP A 105 43.85 9.95 10.37
N VAL A 106 44.08 10.50 9.17
CA VAL A 106 43.06 10.70 8.14
C VAL A 106 42.29 9.42 7.81
N GLY A 107 43.00 8.30 7.63
CA GLY A 107 42.39 7.01 7.34
C GLY A 107 41.45 6.53 8.44
N TRP A 108 41.67 6.94 9.68
CA TRP A 108 40.85 6.55 10.83
C TRP A 108 39.53 7.29 10.94
N TYR A 109 39.43 8.50 10.37
CA TYR A 109 38.22 9.30 10.40
C TYR A 109 37.04 8.61 9.71
N ALA A 110 37.29 7.94 8.58
CA ALA A 110 36.29 7.12 7.91
C ALA A 110 36.25 5.68 8.45
N SER A 111 37.42 5.06 8.65
CA SER A 111 37.50 3.62 8.98
C SER A 111 36.92 3.30 10.35
N SER A 112 37.11 4.14 11.37
CA SER A 112 36.59 3.87 12.73
C SER A 112 35.08 3.73 12.79
N TYR A 113 34.35 4.53 12.02
CA TYR A 113 32.90 4.45 11.88
C TYR A 113 32.48 3.16 11.18
N LEU A 114 33.07 2.86 10.01
CA LEU A 114 32.73 1.67 9.23
C LEU A 114 33.08 0.36 9.96
N LEU A 115 34.22 0.36 10.67
CA LEU A 115 34.67 -0.73 11.54
C LEU A 115 33.58 -1.08 12.57
N THR A 116 33.09 -0.08 13.31
CA THR A 116 32.10 -0.33 14.35
C THR A 116 30.71 -0.60 13.80
N VAL A 117 30.29 0.02 12.69
CA VAL A 117 29.06 -0.35 11.98
C VAL A 117 29.09 -1.86 11.65
N CYS A 118 30.16 -2.31 11.01
CA CYS A 118 30.30 -3.70 10.59
C CYS A 118 30.36 -4.65 11.80
N SER A 119 31.20 -4.37 12.80
CA SER A 119 31.41 -5.27 13.94
C SER A 119 30.15 -5.46 14.78
N PHE A 120 29.33 -4.42 14.94
CA PHE A 120 28.14 -4.47 15.80
C PHE A 120 26.84 -4.82 15.05
N GLN A 121 26.90 -5.03 13.73
CA GLN A 121 25.71 -5.29 12.91
C GLN A 121 24.89 -6.50 13.42
N LEU A 122 25.56 -7.64 13.67
CA LEU A 122 24.90 -8.85 14.17
C LEU A 122 24.40 -8.70 15.62
N SER A 123 25.11 -7.93 16.45
CA SER A 123 24.68 -7.58 17.81
C SER A 123 23.32 -6.87 17.79
N TRP A 124 23.14 -5.91 16.88
CA TRP A 124 21.85 -5.23 16.69
C TRP A 124 20.76 -6.19 16.19
N GLY A 125 21.08 -7.08 15.25
CA GLY A 125 20.15 -8.13 14.80
C GLY A 125 19.57 -8.95 15.94
N LYS A 126 20.42 -9.37 16.90
CA LYS A 126 19.98 -10.06 18.11
C LYS A 126 19.18 -9.17 19.05
N LEU A 127 19.58 -7.92 19.27
CA LEU A 127 18.83 -6.99 20.09
C LEU A 127 17.41 -6.79 19.56
N TYR A 128 17.22 -6.58 18.25
CA TYR A 128 15.91 -6.50 17.61
C TYR A 128 15.12 -7.82 17.63
N THR A 129 15.79 -8.96 17.78
CA THR A 129 15.14 -10.27 17.89
C THR A 129 14.58 -10.53 19.29
N PHE A 130 15.12 -9.90 20.35
CA PHE A 130 14.73 -10.17 21.74
C PHE A 130 14.06 -8.99 22.45
N TYR A 131 14.45 -7.76 22.13
CA TYR A 131 13.91 -6.54 22.71
C TYR A 131 12.93 -5.88 21.75
N SER A 132 12.10 -4.98 22.27
CA SER A 132 11.13 -4.24 21.45
C SER A 132 11.85 -3.49 20.33
N VAL A 133 11.32 -3.58 19.10
CA VAL A 133 11.91 -2.92 17.93
C VAL A 133 11.97 -1.40 18.12
N LYS A 134 10.92 -0.81 18.71
CA LYS A 134 10.83 0.63 19.00
C LYS A 134 11.97 1.15 19.88
N TRP A 135 12.13 0.60 21.08
CA TRP A 135 13.12 1.11 22.03
C TRP A 135 14.55 0.78 21.62
N THR A 136 14.75 -0.35 20.93
CA THR A 136 16.05 -0.71 20.36
C THR A 136 16.48 0.29 19.29
N TYR A 137 15.54 0.72 18.43
CA TYR A 137 15.81 1.77 17.44
C TYR A 137 16.14 3.11 18.10
N LEU A 138 15.36 3.55 19.08
CA LEU A 138 15.62 4.79 19.81
C LEU A 138 16.98 4.76 20.53
N ALA A 139 17.36 3.62 21.12
CA ALA A 139 18.68 3.46 21.73
C ALA A 139 19.81 3.56 20.69
N SER A 140 19.62 3.01 19.48
CA SER A 140 20.60 3.12 18.40
C SER A 140 20.78 4.56 17.90
N VAL A 141 19.68 5.33 17.76
CA VAL A 141 19.73 6.75 17.43
C VAL A 141 20.41 7.54 18.55
N PHE A 142 20.10 7.25 19.81
CA PHE A 142 20.74 7.91 20.94
C PHE A 142 22.26 7.70 20.99
N ILE A 143 22.74 6.46 20.77
CA ILE A 143 24.18 6.16 20.70
C ILE A 143 24.83 6.90 19.51
N PHE A 144 24.15 6.94 18.37
CA PHE A 144 24.62 7.67 17.19
C PHE A 144 24.79 9.16 17.47
N GLU A 145 23.82 9.79 18.14
CA GLU A 145 23.89 11.21 18.50
C GLU A 145 24.96 11.53 19.55
N ILE A 146 25.18 10.64 20.54
CA ILE A 146 26.30 10.78 21.47
C ILE A 146 27.63 10.80 20.71
N GLY A 147 27.82 9.88 19.76
CA GLY A 147 29.01 9.86 18.93
C GLY A 147 29.18 11.15 18.13
N SER A 148 28.09 11.67 17.55
CA SER A 148 28.07 12.94 16.81
C SER A 148 28.44 14.13 17.70
N ILE A 149 27.98 14.16 18.96
CA ILE A 149 28.38 15.19 19.94
C ILE A 149 29.87 15.10 20.25
N ILE A 150 30.38 13.89 20.53
CA ILE A 150 31.81 13.69 20.84
C ILE A 150 32.67 14.12 19.64
N ALA A 151 32.28 13.76 18.43
CA ALA A 151 32.96 14.14 17.20
C ALA A 151 32.92 15.67 16.95
N GLY A 152 31.75 16.29 17.07
CA GLY A 152 31.57 17.75 16.89
C GLY A 152 32.29 18.59 17.95
N THR A 153 32.39 18.09 19.18
CA THR A 153 33.08 18.76 20.30
C THR A 153 34.54 18.34 20.46
N ALA A 154 35.06 17.48 19.58
CA ALA A 154 36.38 16.86 19.74
C ALA A 154 37.50 17.92 19.89
N PRO A 155 38.26 17.89 21.01
CA PRO A 155 39.42 18.75 21.20
C PRO A 155 40.68 18.20 20.53
N SER A 156 40.68 16.92 20.12
CA SER A 156 41.80 16.23 19.50
C SER A 156 41.35 15.24 18.42
N SER A 157 42.28 14.86 17.53
CA SER A 157 42.07 13.85 16.49
C SER A 157 41.61 12.50 17.08
N SER A 158 42.21 12.06 18.19
CA SER A 158 41.80 10.81 18.84
C SER A 158 40.38 10.87 19.41
N ALA A 159 39.97 12.00 19.98
CA ALA A 159 38.59 12.19 20.45
C ALA A 159 37.59 12.15 19.29
N LEU A 160 37.96 12.71 18.13
CA LEU A 160 37.15 12.62 16.91
C LEU A 160 36.99 11.16 16.45
N ILE A 161 38.07 10.39 16.42
CA ILE A 161 38.05 8.96 16.07
C ILE A 161 37.16 8.16 17.03
N VAL A 162 37.23 8.44 18.33
CA VAL A 162 36.35 7.81 19.33
C VAL A 162 34.89 8.19 19.09
N GLY A 163 34.60 9.46 18.83
CA GLY A 163 33.25 9.92 18.47
C GLY A 163 32.70 9.19 17.25
N ARG A 164 33.52 9.05 16.19
CA ARG A 164 33.19 8.30 14.98
C ARG A 164 32.93 6.81 15.26
N ALA A 165 33.75 6.19 16.11
CA ALA A 165 33.54 4.80 16.52
C ALA A 165 32.20 4.63 17.25
N VAL A 166 31.85 5.55 18.17
CA VAL A 166 30.56 5.53 18.89
C VAL A 166 29.39 5.76 17.93
N SER A 167 29.49 6.72 17.00
CA SER A 167 28.47 6.95 15.97
C SER A 167 28.27 5.69 15.12
N GLY A 168 29.34 5.01 14.74
CA GLY A 168 29.26 3.80 13.94
C GLY A 168 28.54 2.65 14.67
N ILE A 169 28.71 2.51 15.99
CA ILE A 169 27.93 1.56 16.80
C ILE A 169 26.44 1.85 16.66
N GLY A 170 26.01 3.11 16.81
CA GLY A 170 24.60 3.49 16.67
C GLY A 170 24.06 3.30 15.24
N SER A 171 24.85 3.66 14.24
CA SER A 171 24.48 3.60 12.82
C SER A 171 24.07 2.20 12.34
N GLY A 172 24.82 1.15 12.72
CA GLY A 172 24.44 -0.23 12.38
C GLY A 172 23.06 -0.63 12.92
N GLY A 173 22.70 -0.09 14.09
CA GLY A 173 21.40 -0.28 14.72
C GLY A 173 20.28 0.49 14.06
N ILE A 174 20.54 1.74 13.63
CA ILE A 174 19.57 2.56 12.88
C ILE A 174 19.25 1.88 11.56
N ALA A 175 20.27 1.48 10.80
CA ALA A 175 20.09 0.91 9.47
C ALA A 175 19.29 -0.41 9.53
N THR A 176 19.69 -1.35 10.40
CA THR A 176 18.95 -2.61 10.60
C THR A 176 17.54 -2.37 11.12
N GLY A 177 17.40 -1.48 12.11
CA GLY A 177 16.14 -1.21 12.77
C GLY A 177 15.11 -0.56 11.88
N ALA A 178 15.55 0.29 10.94
CA ALA A 178 14.64 0.92 10.01
C ALA A 178 13.90 -0.12 9.15
N TYR A 179 14.62 -1.11 8.61
CA TYR A 179 14.01 -2.22 7.86
C TYR A 179 13.12 -3.12 8.75
N ASN A 180 13.48 -3.29 10.03
CA ASN A 180 12.66 -4.04 10.98
C ASN A 180 11.36 -3.32 11.35
N ILE A 181 11.39 -1.99 11.48
CA ILE A 181 10.19 -1.19 11.73
C ILE A 181 9.26 -1.26 10.51
N ILE A 182 9.77 -1.26 9.28
CA ILE A 182 8.95 -1.52 8.08
C ILE A 182 8.27 -2.89 8.13
N ALA A 183 8.99 -3.93 8.57
CA ALA A 183 8.45 -5.29 8.65
C ALA A 183 7.19 -5.37 9.54
N ILE A 184 7.20 -4.66 10.68
CA ILE A 184 6.07 -4.62 11.63
C ILE A 184 5.04 -3.52 11.32
N SER A 185 5.42 -2.49 10.56
CA SER A 185 4.54 -1.35 10.24
C SER A 185 3.78 -1.52 8.92
N THR A 186 4.10 -2.52 8.11
CA THR A 186 3.55 -2.64 6.76
C THR A 186 3.38 -4.10 6.31
N PRO A 187 2.27 -4.44 5.62
CA PRO A 187 2.07 -5.75 5.01
C PRO A 187 3.22 -6.15 4.07
N PRO A 188 3.58 -7.45 3.97
CA PRO A 188 4.71 -7.94 3.18
C PRO A 188 4.80 -7.42 1.74
N HIS A 189 3.66 -7.27 1.05
CA HIS A 189 3.62 -6.88 -0.35
C HIS A 189 3.97 -5.40 -0.59
N HIS A 190 3.84 -4.52 0.40
CA HIS A 190 4.21 -3.10 0.30
C HIS A 190 5.65 -2.81 0.78
N ARG A 191 6.26 -3.75 1.53
CA ARG A 191 7.63 -3.59 2.04
C ARG A 191 8.65 -3.28 0.93
N PRO A 192 8.61 -3.90 -0.27
CA PRO A 192 9.59 -3.60 -1.33
C PRO A 192 9.58 -2.14 -1.77
N THR A 193 8.41 -1.51 -1.88
CA THR A 193 8.33 -0.06 -2.21
C THR A 193 9.02 0.79 -1.14
N LEU A 194 8.78 0.49 0.13
CA LEU A 194 9.36 1.25 1.25
C LEU A 194 10.87 1.01 1.38
N ILE A 195 11.33 -0.22 1.15
CA ILE A 195 12.76 -0.58 1.07
C ILE A 195 13.42 0.16 -0.10
N GLY A 196 12.75 0.23 -1.26
CA GLY A 196 13.21 1.00 -2.42
C GLY A 196 13.34 2.50 -2.13
N MET A 197 12.39 3.09 -1.39
CA MET A 197 12.48 4.49 -0.93
C MET A 197 13.67 4.69 0.03
N MET A 198 13.87 3.77 0.97
CA MET A 198 14.96 3.81 1.94
C MET A 198 16.34 3.70 1.28
N GLY A 199 16.50 2.77 0.32
CA GLY A 199 17.71 2.68 -0.50
C GLY A 199 17.98 3.96 -1.30
N SER A 200 16.93 4.57 -1.84
CA SER A 200 17.01 5.84 -2.57
C SER A 200 17.47 7.00 -1.68
N MET A 201 16.93 7.10 -0.46
CA MET A 201 17.33 8.12 0.51
C MET A 201 18.78 7.96 0.96
N TYR A 202 19.23 6.72 1.17
CA TYR A 202 20.63 6.43 1.48
C TYR A 202 21.56 6.90 0.35
N GLY A 203 21.21 6.59 -0.91
CA GLY A 203 21.96 7.06 -2.08
C GLY A 203 22.01 8.58 -2.19
N PHE A 204 20.87 9.24 -2.02
CA PHE A 204 20.80 10.71 -2.00
C PHE A 204 21.71 11.31 -0.91
N ALA A 205 21.69 10.74 0.30
CA ALA A 205 22.51 11.19 1.42
C ALA A 205 24.02 11.10 1.12
N CYS A 206 24.46 10.06 0.39
CA CYS A 206 25.86 9.90 0.00
C CYS A 206 26.39 11.01 -0.93
N ILE A 207 25.53 11.66 -1.73
CA ILE A 207 25.93 12.85 -2.52
C ILE A 207 25.87 14.11 -1.67
N ALA A 208 24.80 14.24 -0.88
CA ALA A 208 24.59 15.40 -0.03
C ALA A 208 25.78 15.59 0.92
N GLY A 209 26.38 14.50 1.41
CA GLY A 209 27.54 14.51 2.29
C GLY A 209 28.67 15.43 1.81
N PRO A 210 29.43 15.08 0.76
CA PRO A 210 30.57 15.89 0.32
C PRO A 210 30.21 17.35 -0.04
N LEU A 211 29.02 17.57 -0.60
CA LEU A 211 28.56 18.93 -0.93
C LEU A 211 28.31 19.78 0.31
N MET A 212 27.62 19.23 1.31
CA MET A 212 27.32 19.91 2.57
C MET A 212 28.57 20.04 3.43
N GLY A 213 29.41 19.00 3.49
CA GLY A 213 30.67 19.02 4.20
C GLY A 213 31.61 20.10 3.67
N GLY A 214 31.72 20.25 2.35
CA GLY A 214 32.46 21.34 1.73
C GLY A 214 31.90 22.71 2.14
N ALA A 215 30.58 22.89 2.02
CA ALA A 215 29.92 24.15 2.38
C ALA A 215 30.11 24.54 3.87
N PHE A 216 30.05 23.58 4.80
CA PHE A 216 30.32 23.84 6.22
C PHE A 216 31.78 24.17 6.49
N THR A 217 32.67 23.48 5.79
CA THR A 217 34.10 23.60 5.96
C THR A 217 34.59 24.94 5.41
N ASP A 218 34.08 25.41 4.28
CA ASP A 218 34.48 26.67 3.62
C ASP A 218 33.92 27.91 4.32
N ASN A 219 32.80 27.78 5.04
CA ASN A 219 32.21 28.88 5.79
C ASN A 219 32.94 29.14 7.12
N SER A 220 33.40 30.37 7.34
CA SER A 220 34.12 30.81 8.53
C SER A 220 33.33 30.68 9.83
N HIS A 221 31.99 30.73 9.78
CA HIS A 221 31.10 30.65 10.94
C HIS A 221 30.64 29.22 11.25
N LEU A 222 30.54 28.35 10.25
CA LEU A 222 30.03 26.98 10.44
C LEU A 222 31.17 26.00 10.77
N THR A 223 32.37 26.09 10.20
CA THR A 223 33.50 25.16 10.48
C THR A 223 33.15 23.67 10.22
N TRP A 224 34.18 22.81 10.21
CA TRP A 224 34.00 21.36 9.99
C TRP A 224 33.13 20.66 11.05
N ARG A 225 32.95 21.24 12.24
CA ARG A 225 32.20 20.64 13.35
C ARG A 225 30.72 20.41 13.01
N TRP A 226 30.15 21.26 12.16
CA TRP A 226 28.76 21.12 11.72
C TRP A 226 28.50 19.90 10.85
N CYS A 227 29.55 19.24 10.34
CA CYS A 227 29.43 17.92 9.73
C CYS A 227 28.84 16.89 10.70
N PHE A 228 29.00 17.10 12.02
CA PHE A 228 28.46 16.22 13.07
C PHE A 228 27.22 16.81 13.75
N TYR A 229 27.18 18.13 13.98
CA TYR A 229 26.03 18.75 14.66
C TYR A 229 24.74 18.73 13.85
N ILE A 230 24.81 18.61 12.52
CA ILE A 230 23.61 18.46 11.69
C ILE A 230 22.82 17.18 12.00
N ASN A 231 23.47 16.14 12.50
CA ASN A 231 22.81 14.90 12.86
C ASN A 231 21.82 15.12 14.03
N LEU A 232 22.19 15.94 15.02
CA LEU A 232 21.43 16.15 16.26
C LEU A 232 19.96 16.55 16.05
N PRO A 233 19.62 17.61 15.30
CA PRO A 233 18.22 17.98 15.06
C PRO A 233 17.47 16.91 14.25
N LEU A 234 18.13 16.23 13.31
CA LEU A 234 17.51 15.23 12.45
C LEU A 234 17.26 13.92 13.24
N GLY A 235 18.20 13.50 14.07
CA GLY A 235 18.06 12.35 14.97
C GLY A 235 17.06 12.59 16.08
N LEU A 236 16.96 13.82 16.61
CA LEU A 236 15.91 14.20 17.56
C LEU A 236 14.53 14.10 16.91
N LEU A 237 14.34 14.68 15.72
CA LEU A 237 13.08 14.60 14.99
C LEU A 237 12.70 13.14 14.68
N THR A 238 13.68 12.35 14.22
CA THR A 238 13.53 10.91 13.99
C THR A 238 13.07 10.20 15.27
N SER A 239 13.73 10.48 16.39
CA SER A 239 13.42 9.86 17.69
C SER A 239 12.03 10.22 18.19
N VAL A 240 11.64 11.50 18.11
CA VAL A 240 10.32 11.98 18.54
C VAL A 240 9.21 11.31 17.73
N CYS A 241 9.34 11.27 16.41
CA CYS A 241 8.33 10.65 15.56
C CYS A 241 8.23 9.13 15.80
N ILE A 242 9.35 8.41 15.92
CA ILE A 242 9.32 6.98 16.24
C ILE A 242 8.74 6.72 17.64
N ALA A 243 9.07 7.57 18.63
CA ALA A 243 8.53 7.48 19.97
C ALA A 243 7.00 7.68 20.02
N ILE A 244 6.45 8.55 19.18
CA ILE A 244 5.01 8.84 19.15
C ILE A 244 4.24 7.82 18.29
N PHE A 245 4.74 7.53 17.08
CA PHE A 245 3.95 6.84 16.07
C PHE A 245 4.19 5.33 15.99
N VAL A 246 5.37 4.82 16.35
CA VAL A 246 5.59 3.36 16.37
C VAL A 246 4.97 2.79 17.65
N LYS A 247 4.08 1.79 17.49
CA LYS A 247 3.49 1.08 18.63
C LYS A 247 4.59 0.29 19.36
N ASN A 248 4.46 0.19 20.68
CA ASN A 248 5.31 -0.71 21.43
C ASN A 248 4.80 -2.13 21.20
N ASP A 249 5.24 -2.74 20.11
CA ASP A 249 4.91 -4.12 19.82
C ASP A 249 5.73 -4.99 20.77
N SER A 250 5.09 -5.43 21.86
CA SER A 250 5.56 -6.56 22.66
C SER A 250 5.37 -7.87 21.88
N VAL A 251 5.85 -7.93 20.64
CA VAL A 251 6.12 -9.21 19.99
C VAL A 251 7.44 -9.67 20.57
N ASN A 252 7.46 -10.10 21.84
CA ASN A 252 8.34 -11.17 22.31
C ASN A 252 8.09 -11.64 23.74
N LYS A 253 8.26 -12.96 23.85
CA LYS A 253 7.98 -13.91 24.93
C LYS A 253 8.75 -13.68 26.24
N THR A 254 9.37 -12.53 26.45
CA THR A 254 10.39 -12.30 27.48
C THR A 254 9.92 -11.50 28.70
N ASP A 255 8.71 -10.96 28.71
CA ASP A 255 8.12 -10.31 29.90
C ASP A 255 7.99 -11.27 31.11
N LYS A 256 8.25 -12.57 30.92
CA LYS A 256 8.29 -13.60 31.97
C LYS A 256 9.70 -13.97 32.45
N LEU A 257 10.79 -13.48 31.85
CA LEU A 257 12.17 -13.86 32.21
C LEU A 257 12.99 -12.62 32.63
N GLY A 258 13.69 -12.72 33.75
CA GLY A 258 14.51 -11.62 34.28
C GLY A 258 15.66 -11.22 33.34
N ILE A 259 16.17 -9.99 33.51
CA ILE A 259 17.23 -9.37 32.68
C ILE A 259 18.41 -10.32 32.42
N ILE A 260 18.82 -11.09 33.43
CA ILE A 260 19.94 -12.04 33.37
C ILE A 260 19.65 -13.24 32.43
N GLN A 261 18.41 -13.72 32.39
CA GLN A 261 18.02 -14.83 31.50
C GLN A 261 17.90 -14.37 30.04
N ASN A 262 17.50 -13.11 29.80
CA ASN A 262 17.47 -12.54 28.44
C ASN A 262 18.89 -12.31 27.91
N LEU A 263 19.82 -11.83 28.75
CA LEU A 263 21.24 -11.71 28.39
C LEU A 263 21.88 -13.07 28.03
N LYS A 264 21.50 -14.15 28.72
CA LYS A 264 21.96 -15.51 28.40
C LYS A 264 21.48 -16.05 27.04
N GLN A 265 20.48 -15.42 26.41
CA GLN A 265 19.98 -15.80 25.07
C GLN A 265 20.68 -15.05 23.92
N MET A 266 21.51 -14.04 24.21
CA MET A 266 22.14 -13.17 23.21
C MET A 266 23.44 -13.71 22.59
N ASP A 267 23.87 -14.94 22.93
CA ASP A 267 25.19 -15.48 22.53
C ASP A 267 26.32 -14.47 22.78
N LEU A 268 26.40 -13.95 24.02
CA LEU A 268 27.37 -12.92 24.38
C LEU A 268 28.82 -13.37 24.14
N PHE A 269 29.11 -14.66 24.29
CA PHE A 269 30.42 -15.21 23.99
C PHE A 269 30.72 -15.17 22.49
N GLY A 270 29.78 -15.58 21.63
CA GLY A 270 29.92 -15.45 20.19
C GLY A 270 30.15 -14.00 19.75
N LEU A 271 29.36 -13.05 20.28
CA LEU A 271 29.52 -11.63 19.99
C LEU A 271 30.86 -11.06 20.49
N PHE A 272 31.31 -11.48 21.67
CA PHE A 272 32.60 -11.05 22.24
C PHE A 272 33.81 -11.58 21.46
N ILE A 273 33.66 -12.69 20.73
CA ILE A 273 34.70 -13.24 19.85
C ILE A 273 34.62 -12.62 18.44
N LEU A 274 33.40 -12.41 17.94
CA LEU A 274 33.16 -11.86 16.60
C LEU A 274 33.69 -10.44 16.46
N VAL A 275 33.36 -9.54 17.39
CA VAL A 275 33.70 -8.11 17.29
C VAL A 275 35.23 -7.92 17.19
N PRO A 276 36.06 -8.46 18.09
CA PRO A 276 37.51 -8.38 17.94
C PRO A 276 38.04 -9.07 16.69
N GLY A 277 37.43 -10.17 16.24
CA GLY A 277 37.82 -10.86 15.00
C GLY A 277 37.64 -9.97 13.76
N VAL A 278 36.49 -9.32 13.64
CA VAL A 278 36.19 -8.36 12.56
C VAL A 278 37.11 -7.15 12.64
N VAL A 279 37.34 -6.60 13.84
CA VAL A 279 38.28 -5.48 14.04
C VAL A 279 39.69 -5.90 13.62
N CYS A 280 40.18 -7.06 14.05
CA CYS A 280 41.52 -7.54 13.67
C CYS A 280 41.67 -7.71 12.15
N LEU A 281 40.67 -8.30 11.49
CA LEU A 281 40.67 -8.48 10.05
C LEU A 281 40.74 -7.13 9.32
N LEU A 282 39.85 -6.21 9.67
CA LEU A 282 39.77 -4.92 9.00
C LEU A 282 40.99 -4.03 9.32
N LEU A 283 41.57 -4.11 10.52
CA LEU A 283 42.84 -3.44 10.83
C LEU A 283 44.03 -4.02 10.06
N ALA A 284 44.10 -5.34 9.90
CA ALA A 284 45.14 -5.98 9.10
C ALA A 284 45.09 -5.49 7.65
N LEU A 285 43.88 -5.34 7.09
CA LEU A 285 43.66 -4.85 5.73
C LEU A 285 43.89 -3.35 5.60
N GLN A 286 43.53 -2.57 6.61
CA GLN A 286 43.73 -1.12 6.62
C GLN A 286 45.20 -0.74 6.72
N TRP A 287 45.97 -1.45 7.55
CA TRP A 287 47.39 -1.15 7.78
C TRP A 287 48.33 -1.89 6.82
N GLY A 288 47.92 -3.06 6.33
CA GLY A 288 48.70 -3.88 5.41
C GLY A 288 48.92 -3.16 4.08
N GLY A 289 50.18 -2.99 3.70
CA GLY A 289 50.57 -2.33 2.44
C GLY A 289 50.59 -0.80 2.49
N THR A 290 50.00 -0.18 3.51
CA THR A 290 49.92 1.28 3.66
C THR A 290 50.82 1.78 4.79
N LYS A 291 50.63 1.27 6.01
CA LYS A 291 51.36 1.66 7.23
C LYS A 291 52.44 0.64 7.59
N TYR A 292 52.12 -0.65 7.47
CA TYR A 292 53.03 -1.75 7.73
C TYR A 292 53.13 -2.63 6.49
N THR A 293 54.31 -3.20 6.24
CA THR A 293 54.47 -4.15 5.12
C THR A 293 53.59 -5.39 5.36
N TRP A 294 53.17 -6.06 4.29
CA TRP A 294 52.39 -7.31 4.40
C TRP A 294 53.12 -8.42 5.15
N LYS A 295 54.46 -8.36 5.21
CA LYS A 295 55.31 -9.31 5.95
C LYS A 295 55.56 -8.90 7.41
N ASP A 296 55.06 -7.74 7.85
CA ASP A 296 55.23 -7.27 9.22
C ASP A 296 54.53 -8.22 10.20
N GLY A 297 55.20 -8.55 11.30
CA GLY A 297 54.68 -9.46 12.31
C GLY A 297 53.34 -9.02 12.89
N ARG A 298 53.04 -7.71 12.96
CA ARG A 298 51.75 -7.18 13.43
C ARG A 298 50.62 -7.50 12.46
N THR A 299 50.82 -7.27 11.17
CA THR A 299 49.84 -7.55 10.12
C THR A 299 49.53 -9.06 10.08
N ILE A 300 50.57 -9.90 10.12
CA ILE A 300 50.42 -11.36 10.17
C ILE A 300 49.70 -11.79 11.46
N ALA A 301 50.09 -11.25 12.61
CA ALA A 301 49.46 -11.57 13.89
C ALA A 301 47.97 -11.22 13.90
N LEU A 302 47.58 -10.07 13.32
CA LEU A 302 46.18 -9.66 13.20
C LEU A 302 45.39 -10.63 12.30
N PHE A 303 45.94 -11.09 11.17
CA PHE A 303 45.29 -12.09 10.32
C PHE A 303 45.16 -13.45 11.02
N LEU A 304 46.22 -13.92 11.68
CA LEU A 304 46.19 -15.19 12.42
C LEU A 304 45.19 -15.12 13.58
N LEU A 305 45.17 -14.01 14.31
CA LEU A 305 44.21 -13.79 15.40
C LEU A 305 42.79 -13.68 14.86
N ALA A 306 42.55 -12.95 13.77
CA ALA A 306 41.24 -12.88 13.13
C ALA A 306 40.75 -14.27 12.68
N GLY A 307 41.61 -15.03 11.99
CA GLY A 307 41.30 -16.40 11.56
C GLY A 307 40.99 -17.32 12.74
N PHE A 308 41.80 -17.28 13.80
CA PHE A 308 41.55 -18.02 15.03
C PHE A 308 40.21 -17.62 15.67
N LEU A 309 39.93 -16.33 15.83
CA LEU A 309 38.68 -15.84 16.39
C LEU A 309 37.46 -16.21 15.53
N PHE A 310 37.56 -16.17 14.20
CA PHE A 310 36.49 -16.65 13.32
C PHE A 310 36.27 -18.15 13.42
N ILE A 311 37.33 -18.96 13.53
CA ILE A 311 37.21 -20.41 13.77
C ILE A 311 36.53 -20.67 15.11
N CYS A 312 36.95 -19.97 16.17
CA CYS A 312 36.29 -20.04 17.48
C CYS A 312 34.83 -19.61 17.41
N PHE A 313 34.54 -18.52 16.71
CA PHE A 313 33.18 -18.03 16.50
C PHE A 313 32.33 -19.08 15.78
N LEU A 314 32.81 -19.64 14.67
CA LEU A 314 32.11 -20.71 13.94
C LEU A 314 31.88 -21.94 14.82
N GLY A 315 32.88 -22.34 15.60
CA GLY A 315 32.73 -23.40 16.62
C GLY A 315 31.62 -23.08 17.62
N ILE A 316 31.61 -21.86 18.17
CA ILE A 316 30.55 -21.39 19.09
C ILE A 316 29.20 -21.38 18.39
N GLN A 317 29.10 -20.95 17.13
CA GLN A 317 27.84 -20.94 16.37
C GLN A 317 27.29 -22.35 16.15
N VAL A 318 28.16 -23.30 15.80
CA VAL A 318 27.78 -24.71 15.60
C VAL A 318 27.34 -25.36 16.92
N LEU A 319 28.07 -25.11 18.01
CA LEU A 319 27.79 -25.67 19.33
C LEU A 319 26.55 -25.04 20.01
N SER A 320 26.29 -23.75 19.76
CA SER A 320 25.20 -23.00 20.43
C SER A 320 23.82 -23.27 19.84
N GLY A 321 23.73 -23.93 18.67
CA GLY A 321 22.46 -24.30 18.04
C GLY A 321 21.52 -23.09 17.87
N GLU A 322 20.27 -23.20 18.34
CA GLU A 322 19.28 -22.12 18.24
C GLU A 322 19.60 -20.88 19.09
N LYS A 323 20.52 -20.99 20.06
CA LYS A 323 20.98 -19.84 20.86
C LYS A 323 22.08 -19.05 20.17
N ALA A 324 22.65 -19.57 19.08
CA ALA A 324 23.72 -18.92 18.33
C ALA A 324 23.34 -17.51 17.85
N THR A 325 24.34 -16.65 17.67
CA THR A 325 24.21 -15.30 17.11
C THR A 325 23.37 -15.33 15.83
N VAL A 326 23.71 -16.21 14.88
CA VAL A 326 22.88 -16.50 13.71
C VAL A 326 22.37 -17.94 13.82
N PRO A 327 21.07 -18.16 14.10
CA PRO A 327 20.53 -19.50 14.20
C PRO A 327 20.80 -20.32 12.92
N PRO A 328 21.22 -21.59 13.02
CA PRO A 328 21.53 -22.42 11.85
C PRO A 328 20.38 -22.48 10.84
N ARG A 329 19.13 -22.46 11.28
CA ARG A 329 17.94 -22.44 10.40
C ARG A 329 17.83 -21.18 9.53
N VAL A 330 18.27 -20.02 10.03
CA VAL A 330 18.28 -18.77 9.27
C VAL A 330 19.46 -18.77 8.29
N PHE A 331 20.64 -19.19 8.75
CA PHE A 331 21.84 -19.25 7.91
C PHE A 331 21.71 -20.28 6.78
N LYS A 332 21.08 -21.44 7.03
CA LYS A 332 20.83 -22.47 6.02
C LYS A 332 19.73 -22.09 5.01
N ASN A 333 18.95 -21.04 5.26
CA ASN A 333 17.95 -20.58 4.30
C ASN A 333 18.67 -19.98 3.08
N ARG A 334 18.46 -20.58 1.91
CA ARG A 334 19.16 -20.18 0.67
C ARG A 334 18.92 -18.76 0.23
N ASN A 335 17.78 -18.18 0.60
CA ASN A 335 17.50 -16.78 0.30
C ASN A 335 18.36 -15.83 1.14
N ILE A 336 18.78 -16.24 2.34
CA ILE A 336 19.59 -15.39 3.24
C ILE A 336 21.05 -15.41 2.84
N TRP A 337 21.68 -16.59 2.72
CA TRP A 337 23.07 -16.63 2.30
C TRP A 337 23.24 -16.22 0.83
N GLY A 338 22.23 -16.50 -0.02
CA GLY A 338 22.19 -16.05 -1.40
C GLY A 338 22.14 -14.54 -1.53
N SER A 339 21.24 -13.88 -0.79
CA SER A 339 21.15 -12.42 -0.76
C SER A 339 22.34 -11.78 -0.06
N ALA A 340 22.95 -12.43 0.93
CA ALA A 340 24.19 -11.96 1.54
C ALA A 340 25.32 -11.93 0.50
N LEU A 341 25.54 -13.03 -0.24
CA LEU A 341 26.58 -13.09 -1.28
C LEU A 341 26.32 -12.08 -2.41
N TYR A 342 25.08 -12.06 -2.93
CA TYR A 342 24.68 -11.12 -3.98
C TYR A 342 24.82 -9.66 -3.52
N GLY A 343 24.22 -9.32 -2.38
CA GLY A 343 24.28 -7.98 -1.80
C GLY A 343 25.71 -7.53 -1.53
N SER A 344 26.55 -8.41 -0.97
CA SER A 344 27.98 -8.14 -0.76
C SER A 344 28.71 -7.75 -2.04
N CYS A 345 28.48 -8.46 -3.14
CA CYS A 345 29.07 -8.12 -4.43
C CYS A 345 28.58 -6.75 -4.93
N VAL A 346 27.27 -6.48 -4.84
CA VAL A 346 26.68 -5.19 -5.23
C VAL A 346 27.28 -4.05 -4.40
N THR A 347 27.22 -4.14 -3.07
CA THR A 347 27.71 -3.11 -2.14
C THR A 347 29.20 -2.86 -2.31
N ALA A 348 30.01 -3.92 -2.42
CA ALA A 348 31.45 -3.80 -2.62
C ALA A 348 31.81 -3.15 -3.96
N SER A 349 31.13 -3.53 -5.04
CA SER A 349 31.32 -2.89 -6.36
C SER A 349 30.92 -1.42 -6.34
N PHE A 350 29.81 -1.08 -5.66
CA PHE A 350 29.34 0.28 -5.51
C PHE A 350 30.35 1.17 -4.77
N PHE A 351 30.82 0.75 -3.59
CA PHE A 351 31.80 1.54 -2.84
C PHE A 351 33.11 1.69 -3.60
N LEU A 352 33.61 0.64 -4.26
CA LEU A 352 34.78 0.76 -5.14
C LEU A 352 34.59 1.85 -6.20
N MET A 353 33.48 1.82 -6.94
CA MET A 353 33.23 2.82 -8.00
C MET A 353 33.03 4.22 -7.42
N VAL A 354 32.29 4.36 -6.31
CA VAL A 354 32.06 5.63 -5.62
C VAL A 354 33.36 6.28 -5.15
N TYR A 355 34.36 5.49 -4.72
CA TYR A 355 35.65 6.03 -4.31
C TYR A 355 36.60 6.32 -5.47
N TYR A 356 36.71 5.43 -6.46
CA TYR A 356 37.76 5.53 -7.48
C TYR A 356 37.36 6.31 -8.74
N ILE A 357 36.06 6.45 -9.06
CA ILE A 357 35.62 7.31 -10.17
C ILE A 357 35.93 8.80 -9.90
N PRO A 358 35.67 9.38 -8.71
CA PRO A 358 36.07 10.74 -8.41
C PRO A 358 37.59 10.96 -8.52
N ILE A 359 38.39 9.97 -8.12
CA ILE A 359 39.86 10.03 -8.27
C ILE A 359 40.24 10.05 -9.75
N TRP A 360 39.54 9.29 -10.60
CA TRP A 360 39.71 9.36 -12.05
C TRP A 360 39.39 10.75 -12.61
N PHE A 361 38.29 11.37 -12.18
CA PHE A 361 37.98 12.74 -12.59
C PHE A 361 39.04 13.75 -12.12
N GLN A 362 39.52 13.62 -10.89
CA GLN A 362 40.54 14.52 -10.34
C GLN A 362 41.87 14.37 -11.11
N ALA A 363 42.33 13.14 -11.34
CA ALA A 363 43.58 12.87 -12.04
C ALA A 363 43.49 13.22 -13.54
N ILE A 364 42.48 12.72 -14.26
CA ILE A 364 42.42 12.80 -15.72
C ILE A 364 41.84 14.12 -16.22
N THR A 365 40.79 14.63 -15.57
CA THR A 365 40.10 15.86 -16.01
C THR A 365 40.51 17.11 -15.23
N SER A 366 41.45 16.97 -14.27
CA SER A 366 41.83 18.04 -13.32
C SER A 366 40.61 18.65 -12.60
N ALA A 367 39.57 17.86 -12.34
CA ALA A 367 38.39 18.32 -11.62
C ALA A 367 38.75 18.53 -10.13
N SER A 368 38.21 19.59 -9.51
CA SER A 368 38.30 19.73 -8.06
C SER A 368 37.53 18.63 -7.32
N ALA A 369 37.74 18.47 -6.02
CA ALA A 369 36.96 17.53 -5.20
C ALA A 369 35.44 17.77 -5.31
N ILE A 370 35.00 19.04 -5.30
CA ILE A 370 33.58 19.40 -5.47
C ILE A 370 33.09 19.05 -6.89
N ARG A 371 33.86 19.41 -7.93
CA ARG A 371 33.47 19.16 -9.32
C ARG A 371 33.43 17.67 -9.65
N SER A 372 34.40 16.89 -9.17
CA SER A 372 34.40 15.43 -9.32
C SER A 372 33.23 14.78 -8.58
N GLY A 373 32.81 15.31 -7.43
CA GLY A 373 31.56 14.93 -6.76
C GLY A 373 30.32 15.21 -7.61
N VAL A 374 30.22 16.40 -8.23
CA VAL A 374 29.13 16.75 -9.16
C VAL A 374 29.12 15.84 -10.39
N MET A 375 30.30 15.48 -10.92
CA MET A 375 30.43 14.56 -12.06
C MET A 375 30.07 13.11 -11.71
N ASN A 376 29.92 12.79 -10.42
CA ASN A 376 29.48 11.48 -9.93
C ASN A 376 27.94 11.39 -9.75
N ILE A 377 27.21 12.51 -9.93
CA ILE A 377 25.74 12.55 -9.84
C ILE A 377 25.05 11.57 -10.80
N PRO A 378 25.50 11.32 -12.05
CA PRO A 378 24.83 10.39 -12.95
C PRO A 378 24.68 8.98 -12.37
N MET A 379 25.72 8.45 -11.72
CA MET A 379 25.66 7.14 -11.08
C MET A 379 24.64 7.13 -9.95
N VAL A 380 24.69 8.12 -9.07
CA VAL A 380 23.85 8.11 -7.87
C VAL A 380 22.40 8.48 -8.17
N LEU A 381 22.15 9.40 -9.11
CA LEU A 381 20.79 9.70 -9.56
C LEU A 381 20.15 8.47 -10.22
N SER A 382 20.92 7.74 -11.02
CA SER A 382 20.46 6.48 -11.61
C SER A 382 20.17 5.41 -10.55
N PHE A 383 21.02 5.33 -9.50
CA PHE A 383 20.76 4.51 -8.32
C PHE A 383 19.43 4.88 -7.63
N VAL A 384 19.22 6.16 -7.31
CA VAL A 384 17.99 6.65 -6.66
C VAL A 384 16.75 6.31 -7.49
N VAL A 385 16.74 6.64 -8.77
CA VAL A 385 15.59 6.42 -9.64
C VAL A 385 15.31 4.92 -9.80
N SER A 386 16.35 4.11 -10.03
CA SER A 386 16.20 2.67 -10.22
C SER A 386 15.78 1.95 -8.94
N SER A 387 16.20 2.44 -7.76
CA SER A 387 15.79 1.91 -6.45
C SER A 387 14.29 2.14 -6.18
N LEU A 388 13.76 3.33 -6.51
CA LEU A 388 12.32 3.61 -6.45
C LEU A 388 11.53 2.72 -7.41
N ILE A 389 12.00 2.61 -8.67
CA ILE A 389 11.37 1.77 -9.69
C ILE A 389 11.38 0.30 -9.25
N CYS A 390 12.51 -0.19 -8.74
CA CYS A 390 12.66 -1.56 -8.28
C CYS A 390 11.65 -1.90 -7.18
N GLY A 391 11.53 -1.05 -6.16
CA GLY A 391 10.58 -1.24 -5.07
C GLY A 391 9.13 -1.25 -5.55
N ALA A 392 8.75 -0.25 -6.35
CA ALA A 392 7.40 -0.14 -6.90
C ALA A 392 7.04 -1.32 -7.81
N LEU A 393 7.95 -1.69 -8.73
CA LEU A 393 7.73 -2.82 -9.64
C LEU A 393 7.74 -4.16 -8.91
N THR A 394 8.57 -4.35 -7.88
CA THR A 394 8.54 -5.57 -7.06
C THR A 394 7.20 -5.72 -6.33
N THR A 395 6.66 -4.64 -5.77
CA THR A 395 5.33 -4.60 -5.15
C THR A 395 4.23 -4.96 -6.16
N VAL A 396 4.28 -4.39 -7.36
CA VAL A 396 3.29 -4.62 -8.43
C VAL A 396 3.38 -6.03 -9.01
N THR A 397 4.59 -6.49 -9.36
CA THR A 397 4.84 -7.80 -10.01
C THR A 397 4.79 -8.96 -9.02
N GLY A 398 5.01 -8.69 -7.74
CA GLY A 398 5.06 -9.68 -6.69
C GLY A 398 6.38 -10.44 -6.57
N HIS A 399 7.36 -10.24 -7.45
CA HIS A 399 8.62 -11.00 -7.43
C HIS A 399 9.83 -10.07 -7.53
N TYR A 400 10.80 -10.22 -6.61
CA TYR A 400 12.01 -9.39 -6.56
C TYR A 400 13.18 -9.96 -7.38
N VAL A 401 13.18 -11.27 -7.64
CA VAL A 401 14.27 -11.98 -8.36
C VAL A 401 14.51 -11.51 -9.80
N PRO A 402 13.49 -11.14 -10.62
CA PRO A 402 13.74 -10.54 -11.93
C PRO A 402 14.64 -9.29 -11.87
N PHE A 403 14.46 -8.46 -10.85
CA PHE A 403 15.24 -7.25 -10.65
C PHE A 403 16.66 -7.56 -10.15
N VAL A 404 16.87 -8.69 -9.47
CA VAL A 404 18.21 -9.20 -9.15
C VAL A 404 18.99 -9.50 -10.43
N TYR A 405 18.38 -10.18 -11.40
CA TYR A 405 19.06 -10.44 -12.69
C TYR A 405 19.30 -9.17 -13.50
N LEU A 406 18.34 -8.24 -13.49
CA LEU A 406 18.51 -6.93 -14.11
C LEU A 406 19.65 -6.14 -13.46
N ALA A 407 19.80 -6.24 -12.14
CA ALA A 407 20.91 -5.64 -11.40
C ALA A 407 22.24 -6.24 -11.82
N VAL A 408 22.37 -7.58 -11.82
CA VAL A 408 23.62 -8.28 -12.23
C VAL A 408 24.01 -7.88 -13.65
N PHE A 409 23.07 -7.87 -14.58
CA PHE A 409 23.30 -7.49 -15.97
C PHE A 409 23.80 -6.04 -16.08
N SER A 410 23.08 -5.10 -15.45
CA SER A 410 23.40 -3.67 -15.51
C SER A 410 24.70 -3.34 -14.81
N LEU A 411 24.98 -3.95 -13.66
CA LEU A 411 26.25 -3.82 -12.92
C LEU A 411 27.42 -4.33 -13.74
N SER A 412 27.32 -5.54 -14.31
CA SER A 412 28.43 -6.17 -15.04
C SER A 412 28.79 -5.39 -16.30
N ILE A 413 27.78 -4.94 -17.07
CA ILE A 413 28.03 -4.14 -18.27
C ILE A 413 28.48 -2.73 -17.90
N GLY A 414 27.82 -2.06 -16.95
CA GLY A 414 28.20 -0.71 -16.53
C GLY A 414 29.62 -0.63 -15.99
N SER A 415 30.00 -1.56 -15.11
CA SER A 415 31.36 -1.65 -14.59
C SER A 415 32.37 -2.04 -15.67
N GLY A 416 32.02 -2.95 -16.59
CA GLY A 416 32.85 -3.31 -17.73
C GLY A 416 33.13 -2.12 -18.65
N LEU A 417 32.12 -1.33 -18.98
CA LEU A 417 32.28 -0.11 -19.76
C LEU A 417 33.14 0.94 -19.03
N LEU A 418 33.00 1.08 -17.71
CA LEU A 418 33.86 1.96 -16.92
C LEU A 418 35.35 1.56 -17.01
N THR A 419 35.67 0.27 -17.21
CA THR A 419 37.07 -0.16 -17.43
C THR A 419 37.66 0.31 -18.75
N THR A 420 36.84 0.75 -19.72
CA THR A 420 37.31 1.22 -21.04
C THR A 420 37.61 2.72 -21.08
N LEU A 421 37.44 3.43 -19.96
CA LEU A 421 37.75 4.86 -19.88
C LEU A 421 39.24 5.09 -20.16
N ASN A 422 39.50 6.12 -20.96
CA ASN A 422 40.86 6.53 -21.32
C ASN A 422 41.02 8.05 -21.15
N VAL A 423 42.25 8.54 -21.29
CA VAL A 423 42.58 9.97 -21.07
C VAL A 423 41.76 10.91 -21.97
N ASN A 424 41.31 10.44 -23.14
CA ASN A 424 40.51 11.21 -24.09
C ASN A 424 38.98 11.00 -23.92
N SER A 425 38.55 10.25 -22.91
CA SER A 425 37.14 9.91 -22.75
C SER A 425 36.27 11.13 -22.44
N GLY A 426 35.23 11.31 -23.25
CA GLY A 426 34.35 12.47 -23.19
C GLY A 426 33.17 12.32 -22.22
N PRO A 427 32.43 13.41 -21.94
CA PRO A 427 31.24 13.41 -21.08
C PRO A 427 30.20 12.34 -21.43
N GLY A 428 29.94 12.08 -22.71
CA GLY A 428 28.96 11.06 -23.12
C GLY A 428 29.30 9.66 -22.62
N GLU A 429 30.58 9.28 -22.62
CA GLU A 429 31.03 7.95 -22.20
C GLU A 429 30.88 7.77 -20.69
N TRP A 430 31.53 8.63 -19.89
CA TRP A 430 31.50 8.45 -18.44
C TRP A 430 30.12 8.73 -17.83
N ILE A 431 29.27 9.59 -18.43
CA ILE A 431 27.87 9.76 -18.00
C ILE A 431 27.07 8.49 -18.29
N GLY A 432 27.14 7.97 -19.52
CA GLY A 432 26.38 6.78 -19.92
C GLY A 432 26.76 5.54 -19.12
N TYR A 433 28.05 5.33 -18.89
CA TYR A 433 28.54 4.16 -18.14
C TYR A 433 28.15 4.21 -16.67
N GLN A 434 28.24 5.40 -16.05
CA GLN A 434 27.75 5.63 -14.69
C GLN A 434 26.25 5.41 -14.54
N ILE A 435 25.43 5.87 -15.50
CA ILE A 435 23.98 5.65 -15.45
C ILE A 435 23.67 4.16 -15.44
N LEU A 436 24.31 3.36 -16.31
CA LEU A 436 24.07 1.93 -16.38
C LEU A 436 24.52 1.20 -15.10
N PHE A 437 25.72 1.52 -14.61
CA PHE A 437 26.23 0.96 -13.36
C PHE A 437 25.35 1.35 -12.16
N GLY A 438 24.99 2.62 -12.05
CA GLY A 438 24.11 3.15 -11.00
C GLY A 438 22.71 2.53 -11.02
N ALA A 439 22.15 2.28 -12.20
CA ALA A 439 20.88 1.57 -12.33
C ALA A 439 20.97 0.15 -11.76
N GLY A 440 22.08 -0.54 -12.07
CA GLY A 440 22.39 -1.85 -11.51
C GLY A 440 22.46 -1.85 -9.97
N VAL A 441 23.09 -0.84 -9.37
CA VAL A 441 23.11 -0.67 -7.90
C VAL A 441 21.70 -0.44 -7.34
N GLY A 442 20.85 0.33 -8.04
CA GLY A 442 19.48 0.63 -7.62
C GLY A 442 18.50 -0.54 -7.72
N PHE A 443 18.63 -1.40 -8.72
CA PHE A 443 17.95 -2.71 -8.69
C PHE A 443 18.59 -3.65 -7.66
N GLY A 444 19.88 -3.44 -7.39
CA GLY A 444 20.77 -4.21 -6.54
C GLY A 444 20.42 -4.24 -5.05
N LEU A 445 20.74 -3.15 -4.36
CA LEU A 445 20.72 -3.06 -2.90
C LEU A 445 19.32 -3.30 -2.29
N PRO A 446 18.23 -2.72 -2.81
CA PRO A 446 16.90 -2.93 -2.24
C PRO A 446 16.41 -4.39 -2.34
N THR A 447 16.80 -5.12 -3.40
CA THR A 447 16.35 -6.50 -3.61
C THR A 447 17.04 -7.49 -2.67
N ALA A 448 18.31 -7.25 -2.32
CA ALA A 448 19.01 -8.03 -1.30
C ALA A 448 18.26 -8.00 0.04
N LEU A 449 17.80 -6.81 0.46
CA LEU A 449 17.07 -6.61 1.72
C LEU A 449 15.57 -6.95 1.65
N THR A 450 15.01 -7.12 0.45
CA THR A 450 13.64 -7.63 0.27
C THR A 450 13.53 -9.14 0.53
N ALA A 451 14.63 -9.89 0.32
CA ALA A 451 14.67 -11.33 0.56
C ALA A 451 14.34 -11.75 2.01
N PRO A 452 15.00 -11.23 3.07
CA PRO A 452 14.67 -11.61 4.45
C PRO A 452 13.24 -11.23 4.83
N GLN A 453 12.72 -10.14 4.25
CA GLN A 453 11.36 -9.64 4.47
C GLN A 453 10.27 -10.53 3.87
N THR A 454 10.66 -11.43 2.96
CA THR A 454 9.77 -12.33 2.20
C THR A 454 9.97 -13.80 2.58
N ALA A 455 11.23 -14.21 2.77
CA ALA A 455 11.63 -15.60 2.93
C ALA A 455 11.66 -16.08 4.40
N LEU A 456 11.56 -15.17 5.37
CA LEU A 456 11.61 -15.49 6.79
C LEU A 456 10.29 -15.19 7.50
N ALA A 457 10.05 -15.93 8.58
CA ALA A 457 9.01 -15.58 9.54
C ALA A 457 9.35 -14.24 10.21
N LEU A 458 8.33 -13.46 10.59
CA LEU A 458 8.51 -12.10 11.12
C LEU A 458 9.49 -12.03 12.32
N ALA A 459 9.54 -13.07 13.15
CA ALA A 459 10.46 -13.16 14.29
C ALA A 459 11.95 -13.29 13.87
N ASP A 460 12.23 -13.77 12.66
CA ASP A 460 13.58 -13.98 12.14
C ASP A 460 14.03 -12.89 11.17
N VAL A 461 13.11 -12.05 10.69
CA VAL A 461 13.41 -10.91 9.82
C VAL A 461 14.54 -10.04 10.40
N PRO A 462 14.58 -9.72 11.71
CA PRO A 462 15.66 -8.93 12.28
C PRO A 462 17.05 -9.53 12.11
N ILE A 463 17.23 -10.81 12.46
CA ILE A 463 18.54 -11.46 12.38
C ILE A 463 18.93 -11.77 10.93
N GLY A 464 17.96 -12.09 10.05
CA GLY A 464 18.20 -12.27 8.62
C GLY A 464 18.67 -10.98 7.93
N THR A 465 18.02 -9.85 8.24
CA THR A 465 18.41 -8.53 7.74
C THR A 465 19.80 -8.14 8.23
N ALA A 466 20.08 -8.29 9.52
CA ALA A 466 21.39 -8.00 10.09
C ALA A 466 22.51 -8.87 9.49
N CYS A 467 22.22 -10.13 9.17
CA CYS A 467 23.16 -11.05 8.52
C CYS A 467 23.57 -10.56 7.13
N ILE A 468 22.59 -10.19 6.29
CA ILE A 468 22.86 -9.66 4.94
C ILE A 468 23.69 -8.37 5.03
N MET A 469 23.26 -7.41 5.87
CA MET A 469 23.98 -6.16 6.04
C MET A 469 25.39 -6.35 6.62
N PHE A 470 25.61 -7.35 7.47
CA PHE A 470 26.94 -7.66 8.02
C PHE A 470 27.90 -8.07 6.91
N PHE A 471 27.49 -9.04 6.06
CA PHE A 471 28.31 -9.47 4.94
C PHE A 471 28.48 -8.36 3.90
N GLU A 472 27.45 -7.56 3.64
CA GLU A 472 27.53 -6.40 2.73
C GLU A 472 28.64 -5.43 3.14
N ASN A 473 28.61 -5.00 4.41
CA ASN A 473 29.60 -4.06 4.92
C ASN A 473 30.99 -4.67 5.08
N LEU A 474 31.08 -5.93 5.51
CA LEU A 474 32.37 -6.62 5.67
C LEU A 474 33.09 -6.78 4.33
N ILE A 475 32.38 -7.30 3.32
CA ILE A 475 32.95 -7.52 1.99
C ILE A 475 33.26 -6.17 1.32
N ALA A 476 32.39 -5.15 1.46
CA ALA A 476 32.69 -3.82 0.95
C ALA A 476 33.97 -3.23 1.55
N ALA A 477 34.15 -3.33 2.88
CA ALA A 477 35.36 -2.86 3.55
C ALA A 477 36.62 -3.60 3.05
N ILE A 478 36.56 -4.93 2.93
CA ILE A 478 37.67 -5.73 2.40
C ILE A 478 38.03 -5.28 0.98
N PHE A 479 37.04 -5.16 0.09
CA PHE A 479 37.29 -4.89 -1.32
C PHE A 479 37.68 -3.44 -1.60
N VAL A 480 37.28 -2.47 -0.77
CA VAL A 480 37.84 -1.12 -0.83
C VAL A 480 39.35 -1.14 -0.56
N SER A 481 39.80 -1.89 0.45
CA SER A 481 41.23 -2.09 0.71
C SER A 481 41.94 -2.85 -0.41
N VAL A 482 41.29 -3.86 -1.01
CA VAL A 482 41.83 -4.54 -2.21
C VAL A 482 42.00 -3.56 -3.36
N GLY A 483 40.99 -2.72 -3.63
CA GLY A 483 41.05 -1.69 -4.65
C GLY A 483 42.19 -0.70 -4.43
N GLN A 484 42.46 -0.34 -3.17
CA GLN A 484 43.60 0.52 -2.81
C GLN A 484 44.92 -0.15 -3.15
N ASN A 485 45.08 -1.42 -2.80
CA ASN A 485 46.31 -2.16 -3.10
C ASN A 485 46.51 -2.35 -4.61
N VAL A 486 45.45 -2.65 -5.35
CA VAL A 486 45.51 -2.75 -6.82
C VAL A 486 45.92 -1.40 -7.40
N PHE A 487 45.25 -0.31 -7.02
CA PHE A 487 45.58 1.04 -7.49
C PHE A 487 47.04 1.41 -7.19
N THR A 488 47.48 1.28 -5.94
CA THR A 488 48.83 1.64 -5.52
C THR A 488 49.90 0.83 -6.25
N ASN A 489 49.76 -0.49 -6.30
CA ASN A 489 50.75 -1.34 -6.97
C ASN A 489 50.79 -1.07 -8.48
N GLN A 490 49.62 -0.95 -9.11
CA GLN A 490 49.53 -0.63 -10.54
C GLN A 490 50.11 0.76 -10.83
N LEU A 491 49.90 1.75 -9.96
CA LEU A 491 50.45 3.09 -10.15
C LEU A 491 51.98 3.07 -10.09
N LEU A 492 52.56 2.38 -9.11
CA LEU A 492 54.00 2.23 -9.01
C LEU A 492 54.60 1.48 -10.21
N ASP A 493 53.96 0.40 -10.65
CA ASP A 493 54.41 -0.39 -11.81
C ASP A 493 54.27 0.41 -13.12
N ASN A 494 53.15 1.12 -13.30
CA ASN A 494 52.90 1.93 -14.50
C ASN A 494 53.79 3.17 -14.54
N ILE A 495 54.05 3.86 -13.42
CA ILE A 495 55.03 4.95 -13.38
C ILE A 495 56.42 4.42 -13.73
N LYS A 496 56.84 3.29 -13.15
CA LYS A 496 58.12 2.67 -13.49
C LYS A 496 58.23 2.27 -14.97
N LYS A 497 57.11 1.88 -15.58
CA LYS A 497 57.02 1.49 -16.99
C LYS A 497 57.05 2.68 -17.94
N PHE A 498 56.25 3.72 -17.67
CA PHE A 498 56.10 4.88 -18.56
C PHE A 498 57.15 5.96 -18.31
N ILE A 499 57.60 6.13 -17.05
CA ILE A 499 58.53 7.17 -16.63
C ILE A 499 59.52 6.60 -15.58
N PRO A 500 60.49 5.77 -16.00
CA PRO A 500 61.42 5.10 -15.09
C PRO A 500 62.30 6.07 -14.26
N SER A 501 62.40 7.33 -14.70
CA SER A 501 63.25 8.37 -14.12
C SER A 501 62.61 9.12 -12.94
N VAL A 502 61.32 8.91 -12.66
CA VAL A 502 60.59 9.59 -11.57
C VAL A 502 60.29 8.62 -10.43
N ASP A 503 60.45 9.07 -9.18
CA ASP A 503 60.11 8.27 -8.01
C ASP A 503 58.58 8.14 -7.89
N GLY A 504 58.06 6.97 -8.26
CA GLY A 504 56.63 6.68 -8.16
C GLY A 504 56.07 6.78 -6.74
N LYS A 505 56.91 6.66 -5.70
CA LYS A 505 56.48 6.83 -4.31
C LYS A 505 56.20 8.28 -3.97
N ALA A 506 57.01 9.21 -4.48
CA ALA A 506 56.77 10.65 -4.33
C ALA A 506 55.46 11.09 -5.02
N ILE A 507 55.14 10.53 -6.18
CA ILE A 507 53.86 10.78 -6.87
C ILE A 507 52.67 10.21 -6.07
N LEU A 508 52.80 9.00 -5.54
CA LEU A 508 51.77 8.37 -4.71
C LEU A 508 51.48 9.18 -3.44
N ASP A 509 52.53 9.66 -2.76
CA ASP A 509 52.42 10.39 -1.49
C ASP A 509 51.81 11.79 -1.65
N ALA A 510 51.96 12.42 -2.82
CA ALA A 510 51.37 13.72 -3.13
C ALA A 510 49.88 13.68 -3.52
N GLY A 511 49.42 12.56 -4.08
CA GLY A 511 48.02 12.37 -4.45
C GLY A 511 47.61 13.05 -5.77
N ALA A 512 46.36 12.81 -6.17
CA ALA A 512 45.88 13.07 -7.53
C ALA A 512 45.72 14.56 -7.91
N LEU A 513 45.62 15.47 -6.93
CA LEU A 513 45.38 16.90 -7.16
C LEU A 513 46.67 17.70 -7.38
N GLU A 514 47.80 17.21 -6.88
CA GLU A 514 49.10 17.92 -6.89
C GLU A 514 50.01 17.47 -8.06
N ILE A 515 49.54 16.56 -8.90
CA ILE A 515 50.31 15.98 -10.03
C ILE A 515 50.91 17.07 -10.94
N LYS A 516 50.14 18.15 -11.21
CA LYS A 516 50.58 19.27 -12.06
C LYS A 516 51.74 20.08 -11.47
N GLU A 517 51.88 20.08 -10.15
CA GLU A 517 52.89 20.89 -9.45
C GLU A 517 54.19 20.10 -9.21
N LEU A 518 54.14 18.77 -9.26
CA LEU A 518 55.25 17.88 -8.92
C LEU A 518 55.96 17.25 -10.13
N VAL A 519 55.32 17.20 -11.29
CA VAL A 519 55.86 16.50 -12.48
C VAL A 519 56.26 17.53 -13.54
N PRO A 520 57.49 17.47 -14.09
CA PRO A 520 57.89 18.30 -15.22
C PRO A 520 56.92 18.15 -16.39
N GLN A 521 56.62 19.27 -17.08
CA GLN A 521 55.57 19.33 -18.10
C GLN A 521 55.75 18.31 -19.25
N ASP A 522 57.00 17.90 -19.51
CA ASP A 522 57.37 16.92 -20.53
C ASP A 522 56.93 15.48 -20.24
N PHE A 523 56.59 15.15 -18.98
CA PHE A 523 56.16 13.79 -18.56
C PHE A 523 54.69 13.72 -18.16
N TYR A 524 53.95 14.82 -18.31
CA TYR A 524 52.61 14.94 -17.76
C TYR A 524 51.61 13.98 -18.43
N GLU A 525 51.70 13.79 -19.75
CA GLU A 525 50.81 12.86 -20.48
C GLU A 525 51.06 11.40 -20.10
N GLU A 526 52.32 11.02 -19.92
CA GLU A 526 52.72 9.69 -19.48
C GLU A 526 52.24 9.38 -18.06
N VAL A 527 52.24 10.39 -17.15
CA VAL A 527 51.66 10.24 -15.81
C VAL A 527 50.14 10.05 -15.90
N LEU A 528 49.43 10.80 -16.76
CA LEU A 528 47.99 10.62 -16.95
C LEU A 528 47.67 9.22 -17.49
N LEU A 529 48.48 8.69 -18.41
CA LEU A 529 48.35 7.32 -18.90
C LEU A 529 48.57 6.29 -17.78
N ALA A 530 49.60 6.49 -16.94
CA ALA A 530 49.86 5.63 -15.79
C ALA A 530 48.70 5.63 -14.78
N TYR A 531 48.15 6.80 -14.46
CA TYR A 531 46.97 6.93 -13.58
C TYR A 531 45.74 6.28 -14.19
N ASN A 532 45.47 6.53 -15.48
CA ASN A 532 44.32 5.94 -16.16
C ASN A 532 44.38 4.41 -16.15
N GLN A 533 45.51 3.82 -16.51
CA GLN A 533 45.69 2.36 -16.48
C GLN A 533 45.55 1.80 -15.06
N SER A 534 46.06 2.50 -14.05
CA SER A 534 45.98 2.04 -12.67
C SER A 534 44.55 2.08 -12.13
N LEU A 535 43.78 3.14 -12.43
CA LEU A 535 42.39 3.27 -12.01
C LEU A 535 41.45 2.33 -12.76
N THR A 536 41.63 2.17 -14.08
CA THR A 536 40.85 1.20 -14.85
C THR A 536 41.14 -0.23 -14.42
N HIS A 537 42.39 -0.58 -14.07
CA HIS A 537 42.71 -1.85 -13.40
C HIS A 537 42.00 -2.03 -12.06
N THR A 538 41.86 -0.97 -11.27
CA THR A 538 41.04 -1.02 -10.05
C THR A 538 39.55 -1.25 -10.36
N PHE A 539 39.03 -0.69 -11.45
CA PHE A 539 37.64 -0.92 -11.88
C PHE A 539 37.36 -2.38 -12.29
N TYR A 540 38.37 -3.13 -12.76
CA TYR A 540 38.21 -4.57 -13.00
C TYR A 540 37.82 -5.34 -11.74
N VAL A 541 38.26 -4.90 -10.55
CA VAL A 541 37.86 -5.53 -9.29
C VAL A 541 36.36 -5.41 -9.08
N ALA A 542 35.81 -4.21 -9.28
CA ALA A 542 34.37 -3.97 -9.20
C ALA A 542 33.59 -4.70 -10.32
N MET A 543 34.17 -4.85 -11.51
CA MET A 543 33.58 -5.65 -12.60
C MET A 543 33.52 -7.14 -12.23
N VAL A 544 34.60 -7.71 -11.71
CA VAL A 544 34.64 -9.11 -11.27
C VAL A 544 33.60 -9.35 -10.17
N LEU A 545 33.50 -8.45 -9.19
CA LEU A 545 32.46 -8.52 -8.16
C LEU A 545 31.05 -8.44 -8.75
N SER A 546 30.83 -7.51 -9.69
CA SER A 546 29.55 -7.36 -10.40
C SER A 546 29.14 -8.65 -11.10
N CYS A 547 30.07 -9.32 -11.77
CA CYS A 547 29.83 -10.62 -12.40
C CYS A 547 29.57 -11.72 -11.36
N CYS A 548 30.39 -11.79 -10.30
CA CYS A 548 30.26 -12.78 -9.23
C CYS A 548 28.92 -12.68 -8.46
N SER A 549 28.25 -11.53 -8.50
CA SER A 549 26.92 -11.37 -7.89
C SER A 549 25.89 -12.39 -8.41
N ILE A 550 26.09 -12.93 -9.63
CA ILE A 550 25.25 -13.99 -10.20
C ILE A 550 25.23 -15.26 -9.34
N LEU A 551 26.32 -15.56 -8.62
CA LEU A 551 26.43 -16.75 -7.77
C LEU A 551 25.42 -16.69 -6.62
N GLY A 552 25.25 -15.50 -6.03
CA GLY A 552 24.21 -15.25 -5.03
C GLY A 552 22.82 -15.22 -5.66
N ALA A 553 22.68 -14.55 -6.82
CA ALA A 553 21.40 -14.40 -7.51
C ALA A 553 20.74 -15.74 -7.89
N ILE A 554 21.51 -16.69 -8.42
CA ILE A 554 20.99 -18.01 -8.85
C ILE A 554 20.44 -18.83 -7.67
N SER A 555 20.97 -18.61 -6.47
CA SER A 555 20.52 -19.35 -5.28
C SER A 555 19.15 -18.87 -4.73
N LEU A 556 18.68 -17.70 -5.17
CA LEU A 556 17.44 -17.10 -4.70
C LEU A 556 16.20 -17.84 -5.21
N GLN A 557 15.24 -18.04 -4.32
CA GLN A 557 13.93 -18.56 -4.69
C GLN A 557 13.07 -17.45 -5.26
N TRP A 558 12.32 -17.78 -6.30
CA TRP A 558 11.24 -16.96 -6.83
C TRP A 558 10.05 -17.00 -5.87
N LEU A 559 10.23 -16.39 -4.71
CA LEU A 559 9.19 -16.21 -3.71
C LEU A 559 8.40 -14.96 -4.04
N SER A 560 7.09 -15.11 -4.01
CA SER A 560 6.19 -13.99 -4.14
C SER A 560 6.17 -13.19 -2.83
N VAL A 561 6.35 -11.87 -2.93
CA VAL A 561 6.12 -10.91 -1.83
C VAL A 561 4.63 -10.75 -1.54
N LYS A 562 3.77 -11.15 -2.48
CA LYS A 562 2.33 -11.31 -2.29
C LYS A 562 2.10 -12.65 -1.60
N ALA A 563 1.38 -12.65 -0.48
CA ALA A 563 1.27 -13.81 0.41
C ALA A 563 0.98 -15.13 -0.35
N LYS A 564 1.81 -16.15 -0.10
CA LYS A 564 1.48 -17.54 -0.49
C LYS A 564 0.30 -18.02 0.36
N LYS A 565 -0.78 -18.46 -0.28
CA LYS A 565 -1.62 -19.53 0.28
C LYS A 565 -0.69 -20.72 0.50
N ASN A 566 -0.52 -21.20 1.73
CA ASN A 566 0.27 -22.42 1.96
C ASN A 566 -0.43 -23.59 1.26
N GLU A 567 0.23 -24.10 0.23
CA GLU A 567 -0.02 -25.41 -0.38
C GLU A 567 0.31 -26.49 0.65
N ILE A 568 -0.70 -27.26 1.04
CA ILE A 568 -0.48 -28.63 1.51
C ILE A 568 -0.28 -29.42 0.21
N SER A 569 0.96 -29.84 -0.04
CA SER A 569 1.27 -30.77 -1.10
C SER A 569 0.74 -32.14 -0.71
N GLU A 570 -0.23 -32.63 -1.49
CA GLU A 570 -0.51 -34.06 -1.61
C GLU A 570 0.61 -34.67 -2.45
N GLU A 571 1.38 -35.58 -1.84
CA GLU A 571 2.00 -36.67 -2.60
C GLU A 571 1.62 -38.00 -1.92
N GLY A 572 0.87 -38.81 -2.69
CA GLY A 572 1.01 -40.26 -2.63
C GLY A 572 -0.21 -41.09 -2.24
N ILE A 573 -1.25 -41.14 -3.08
CA ILE A 573 -1.90 -42.42 -3.44
C ILE A 573 -2.25 -42.40 -4.94
N SER A 574 -1.58 -43.27 -5.67
CA SER A 574 -1.79 -43.67 -7.08
C SER A 574 -3.10 -44.42 -7.29
N VAL A 575 -3.76 -44.23 -8.44
CA VAL A 575 -4.43 -45.34 -9.16
C VAL A 575 -4.34 -45.11 -10.67
N ASP A 576 -3.52 -45.93 -11.33
CA ASP A 576 -3.54 -46.14 -12.76
C ASP A 576 -4.75 -47.00 -13.20
N ASN A 577 -5.11 -46.82 -14.47
CA ASN A 577 -5.97 -47.64 -15.35
C ASN A 577 -7.50 -47.46 -15.24
N PHE A 578 -8.08 -46.78 -16.24
CA PHE A 578 -9.01 -47.42 -17.19
C PHE A 578 -9.20 -46.55 -18.45
N HIS A 579 -8.88 -47.11 -19.62
CA HIS A 579 -9.26 -46.60 -20.94
C HIS A 579 -10.78 -46.78 -21.18
N MET A 580 -11.45 -45.83 -21.87
CA MET A 580 -12.29 -46.06 -23.08
C MET A 580 -13.08 -44.81 -23.54
N THR A 581 -12.81 -44.41 -24.80
CA THR A 581 -13.67 -43.96 -25.92
C THR A 581 -14.89 -43.01 -25.76
N GLU A 582 -15.00 -42.12 -26.76
CA GLU A 582 -16.09 -41.18 -27.09
C GLU A 582 -17.52 -41.74 -27.06
N SER A 583 -18.50 -40.94 -26.59
CA SER A 583 -19.70 -40.54 -27.35
C SER A 583 -20.71 -39.71 -26.53
N SER A 584 -21.39 -38.81 -27.24
CA SER A 584 -22.62 -38.02 -27.00
C SER A 584 -23.49 -38.17 -25.74
N ASN A 585 -24.08 -37.01 -25.39
CA ASN A 585 -25.38 -36.75 -24.71
C ASN A 585 -25.40 -36.30 -23.24
N ASN A 586 -25.91 -35.07 -23.08
CA ASN A 586 -26.88 -34.60 -22.09
C ASN A 586 -26.63 -34.78 -20.57
N THR A 587 -26.73 -33.62 -19.89
CA THR A 587 -27.18 -33.40 -18.50
C THR A 587 -26.19 -33.72 -17.37
N HIS A 588 -26.20 -32.83 -16.36
CA HIS A 588 -25.46 -32.83 -15.07
C HIS A 588 -24.08 -32.16 -15.06
N TYR A 589 -24.08 -30.85 -14.76
CA TYR A 589 -22.97 -30.23 -14.03
C TYR A 589 -23.53 -29.64 -12.72
N LEU A 590 -23.58 -30.49 -11.70
CA LEU A 590 -23.57 -30.09 -10.29
C LEU A 590 -22.22 -30.54 -9.72
N LEU A 591 -21.51 -29.56 -9.15
CA LEU A 591 -20.60 -29.67 -7.99
C LEU A 591 -19.36 -30.57 -8.11
N ASN A 592 -18.21 -29.92 -8.20
CA ASN A 592 -17.09 -30.17 -7.29
C ASN A 592 -16.18 -28.93 -7.23
N ILE A 593 -16.61 -27.94 -6.45
CA ILE A 593 -15.71 -26.94 -5.86
C ILE A 593 -15.62 -27.35 -4.40
N GLN A 594 -14.55 -28.05 -4.05
CA GLN A 594 -14.25 -28.37 -2.66
C GLN A 594 -14.08 -27.07 -1.88
N SER A 595 -14.97 -26.94 -0.91
CA SER A 595 -14.97 -25.97 0.16
C SER A 595 -13.61 -25.89 0.85
N SER A 596 -12.98 -24.72 0.85
CA SER A 596 -12.09 -24.35 1.95
C SER A 596 -12.97 -24.02 3.17
N THR A 597 -13.47 -25.07 3.82
CA THR A 597 -14.05 -25.02 5.15
C THR A 597 -13.00 -24.46 6.10
N LEU A 598 -13.38 -23.39 6.81
CA LEU A 598 -12.84 -23.13 8.14
C LEU A 598 -12.82 -24.47 8.91
N ASN A 599 -11.77 -24.75 9.69
CA ASN A 599 -11.81 -25.83 10.67
C ASN A 599 -12.89 -25.50 11.72
N PHE A 600 -14.14 -25.79 11.39
CA PHE A 600 -15.26 -25.86 12.29
C PHE A 600 -15.36 -27.30 12.78
N HIS A 601 -15.38 -27.48 14.09
CA HIS A 601 -15.82 -28.73 14.66
C HIS A 601 -17.23 -29.07 14.13
N PRO A 602 -17.55 -30.35 13.88
CA PRO A 602 -18.87 -30.80 13.39
C PRO A 602 -20.06 -30.27 14.23
N SER A 603 -19.85 -29.95 15.50
CA SER A 603 -20.84 -29.35 16.40
C SER A 603 -21.23 -27.91 16.05
N ASN A 604 -20.33 -27.11 15.49
CA ASN A 604 -20.58 -25.69 15.18
C ASN A 604 -21.36 -25.48 13.88
N GLU A 605 -21.18 -26.36 12.89
CA GLU A 605 -21.93 -26.31 11.63
C GLU A 605 -23.39 -26.75 11.85
N ILE A 606 -23.61 -27.73 12.72
CA ILE A 606 -24.95 -28.14 13.19
C ILE A 606 -25.63 -27.01 13.98
N MET A 607 -24.91 -26.34 14.89
CA MET A 607 -25.44 -25.18 15.64
C MET A 607 -25.75 -23.97 14.75
N MET A 608 -24.89 -23.66 13.77
CA MET A 608 -25.17 -22.59 12.80
C MET A 608 -26.41 -22.89 11.96
N ASN A 609 -26.63 -24.15 11.58
CA ASN A 609 -27.83 -24.55 10.83
C ASN A 609 -29.11 -24.48 11.69
N MET A 610 -29.05 -24.86 12.97
CA MET A 610 -30.21 -24.80 13.88
C MET A 610 -30.71 -23.37 14.16
N ASN A 611 -29.81 -22.38 14.22
CA ASN A 611 -30.15 -21.01 14.58
C ASN A 611 -30.22 -20.05 13.37
N SER A 612 -30.09 -20.55 12.14
CA SER A 612 -30.19 -19.72 10.92
C SER A 612 -31.63 -19.45 10.51
N LEU A 613 -31.89 -18.27 9.95
CA LEU A 613 -33.17 -17.98 9.31
C LEU A 613 -33.24 -18.69 7.95
N ARG A 614 -34.24 -19.56 7.80
CA ARG A 614 -34.50 -20.32 6.57
C ARG A 614 -35.54 -19.61 5.70
N ILE A 615 -35.13 -19.21 4.49
CA ILE A 615 -36.00 -18.56 3.50
C ILE A 615 -36.18 -19.46 2.29
N SER A 616 -37.41 -19.74 1.90
CA SER A 616 -37.71 -20.53 0.69
C SER A 616 -38.41 -19.66 -0.34
N ILE A 617 -37.74 -19.43 -1.47
CA ILE A 617 -38.29 -18.69 -2.60
C ILE A 617 -38.90 -19.72 -3.58
N PRO A 618 -40.20 -19.64 -3.89
CA PRO A 618 -40.88 -20.58 -4.78
C PRO A 618 -40.15 -20.74 -6.10
N LYS A 619 -39.94 -22.00 -6.52
CA LYS A 619 -39.22 -22.39 -7.76
C LYS A 619 -37.75 -21.96 -7.84
N LYS A 620 -37.23 -21.24 -6.84
CA LYS A 620 -35.83 -20.78 -6.76
C LYS A 620 -35.07 -21.41 -5.60
N GLY A 621 -35.75 -22.13 -4.70
CA GLY A 621 -35.10 -22.94 -3.67
C GLY A 621 -34.93 -22.24 -2.32
N THR A 622 -34.03 -22.76 -1.48
CA THR A 622 -33.93 -22.37 -0.07
C THR A 622 -32.56 -21.79 0.29
N LEU A 623 -32.57 -20.64 0.98
CA LEU A 623 -31.41 -19.93 1.52
C LEU A 623 -31.39 -20.02 3.05
N LEU A 624 -30.20 -20.08 3.63
CA LEU A 624 -29.97 -19.91 5.06
C LEU A 624 -29.14 -18.65 5.33
N GLY A 625 -29.62 -17.82 6.26
CA GLY A 625 -28.94 -16.63 6.75
C GLY A 625 -28.64 -16.78 8.24
N PRO A 626 -27.37 -16.94 8.65
CA PRO A 626 -27.04 -17.08 10.06
C PRO A 626 -27.24 -15.77 10.83
N PRO A 627 -27.42 -15.85 12.16
CA PRO A 627 -27.50 -14.66 13.00
C PRO A 627 -26.14 -13.99 13.13
N VAL A 628 -26.13 -12.67 13.16
CA VAL A 628 -24.98 -11.85 13.58
C VAL A 628 -25.00 -11.79 15.09
N ILE A 629 -23.97 -12.33 15.75
CA ILE A 629 -23.89 -12.42 17.20
C ILE A 629 -22.98 -11.31 17.74
N ASP A 630 -23.45 -10.59 18.76
CA ASP A 630 -22.62 -9.67 19.52
C ASP A 630 -21.54 -10.44 20.28
N LYS A 631 -20.27 -10.13 20.04
CA LYS A 631 -19.14 -10.87 20.62
C LYS A 631 -19.03 -10.72 22.14
N ASN A 632 -19.59 -9.66 22.71
CA ASN A 632 -19.50 -9.37 24.14
C ASN A 632 -20.71 -9.92 24.91
N THR A 633 -21.91 -9.84 24.34
CA THR A 633 -23.14 -10.27 25.02
C THR A 633 -23.65 -11.64 24.58
N SER A 634 -23.13 -12.18 23.48
CA SER A 634 -23.63 -13.40 22.81
C SER A 634 -25.09 -13.31 22.35
N ILE A 635 -25.66 -12.10 22.29
CA ILE A 635 -27.03 -11.85 21.81
C ILE A 635 -27.02 -11.73 20.29
N SER A 636 -28.02 -12.32 19.63
CA SER A 636 -28.23 -12.18 18.18
C SER A 636 -28.78 -10.80 17.85
N LYS A 637 -28.11 -10.08 16.95
CA LYS A 637 -28.45 -8.72 16.52
C LYS A 637 -29.45 -8.68 15.36
N CYS A 638 -29.21 -9.49 14.33
CA CYS A 638 -30.03 -9.64 13.13
C CYS A 638 -29.66 -10.92 12.39
N TYR A 639 -30.45 -11.35 11.41
CA TYR A 639 -30.03 -12.37 10.44
C TYR A 639 -29.38 -11.72 9.24
N ARG A 640 -28.40 -12.39 8.63
CA ARG A 640 -27.65 -11.85 7.50
C ARG A 640 -27.51 -12.87 6.37
N PHE A 641 -27.80 -12.43 5.15
CA PHE A 641 -27.58 -13.17 3.91
C PHE A 641 -26.57 -12.36 3.07
N LEU A 642 -25.37 -12.90 2.88
CA LEU A 642 -24.32 -12.27 2.08
C LEU A 642 -24.23 -12.93 0.71
N LYS A 643 -23.89 -12.15 -0.32
CA LYS A 643 -23.63 -12.66 -1.68
C LYS A 643 -24.86 -13.31 -2.34
N VAL A 644 -26.06 -12.76 -2.13
CA VAL A 644 -27.30 -13.26 -2.76
C VAL A 644 -27.38 -12.73 -4.19
N PRO A 645 -27.23 -13.56 -5.24
CA PRO A 645 -27.28 -13.06 -6.62
C PRO A 645 -28.70 -12.56 -6.95
N TYR A 646 -28.78 -11.42 -7.64
CA TYR A 646 -30.04 -10.87 -8.16
C TYR A 646 -30.11 -10.87 -9.69
N ALA A 647 -28.97 -11.02 -10.36
CA ALA A 647 -28.85 -11.07 -11.82
C ALA A 647 -27.75 -12.06 -12.25
N LEU A 648 -27.72 -12.41 -13.53
CA LEU A 648 -26.63 -13.19 -14.11
C LEU A 648 -25.31 -12.41 -14.12
N PRO A 649 -24.16 -13.09 -14.03
CA PRO A 649 -22.85 -12.44 -14.08
C PRO A 649 -22.66 -11.65 -15.39
N PRO A 650 -22.29 -10.36 -15.35
CA PRO A 650 -22.10 -9.49 -16.53
C PRO A 650 -20.73 -9.73 -17.20
N THR A 651 -20.40 -10.99 -17.45
CA THR A 651 -19.11 -11.44 -18.00
C THR A 651 -19.19 -11.79 -19.50
N GLY A 652 -18.06 -11.78 -20.18
CA GLY A 652 -17.97 -12.12 -21.61
C GLY A 652 -18.85 -11.22 -22.46
N GLU A 653 -19.70 -11.80 -23.32
CA GLU A 653 -20.62 -11.05 -24.19
C GLU A 653 -21.69 -10.24 -23.43
N ARG A 654 -21.94 -10.58 -22.15
CA ARG A 654 -22.83 -9.81 -21.27
C ARG A 654 -22.15 -8.58 -20.66
N ARG A 655 -20.82 -8.45 -20.82
CA ARG A 655 -20.12 -7.23 -20.44
C ARG A 655 -20.68 -6.08 -21.29
N TRP A 656 -20.99 -4.98 -20.61
CA TRP A 656 -21.72 -3.83 -21.15
C TRP A 656 -23.14 -4.10 -21.67
N GLN A 657 -23.77 -5.21 -21.33
CA GLN A 657 -25.21 -5.39 -21.55
C GLN A 657 -26.02 -4.99 -20.31
N LYS A 658 -27.32 -4.71 -20.48
CA LYS A 658 -28.22 -4.60 -19.31
C LYS A 658 -28.16 -5.90 -18.48
N PRO A 659 -28.28 -5.82 -17.14
CA PRO A 659 -28.28 -7.01 -16.30
C PRO A 659 -29.41 -7.94 -16.73
N LEU A 660 -29.08 -9.22 -16.92
CA LEU A 660 -30.06 -10.24 -17.27
C LEU A 660 -30.61 -10.89 -15.99
N PRO A 661 -31.92 -11.13 -15.90
CA PRO A 661 -32.50 -11.79 -14.73
C PRO A 661 -31.99 -13.22 -14.59
N LEU A 662 -32.02 -13.74 -13.36
CA LEU A 662 -31.67 -15.13 -13.10
C LEU A 662 -32.64 -16.09 -13.81
N PRO A 663 -32.14 -17.09 -14.57
CA PRO A 663 -32.99 -17.96 -15.37
C PRO A 663 -33.95 -18.78 -14.49
N PRO A 664 -35.10 -19.24 -15.02
CA PRO A 664 -36.06 -20.03 -14.25
C PRO A 664 -35.44 -21.25 -13.55
N ALA A 665 -34.44 -21.88 -14.18
CA ALA A 665 -33.72 -23.05 -13.64
C ALA A 665 -32.70 -22.72 -12.53
N PHE A 666 -32.36 -21.45 -12.30
CA PHE A 666 -31.44 -21.06 -11.24
C PHE A 666 -32.03 -21.39 -9.86
N SER A 667 -31.21 -21.98 -8.98
CA SER A 667 -31.59 -22.30 -7.60
C SER A 667 -30.58 -21.74 -6.60
N TYR A 668 -31.07 -21.14 -5.52
CA TYR A 668 -30.27 -20.71 -4.37
C TYR A 668 -29.90 -21.88 -3.43
N GLY A 669 -30.39 -23.09 -3.67
CA GLY A 669 -30.24 -24.25 -2.79
C GLY A 669 -31.52 -25.10 -2.77
N SER A 670 -31.46 -26.33 -2.27
CA SER A 670 -32.64 -27.20 -2.20
C SER A 670 -33.25 -27.23 -0.79
N ALA A 671 -34.50 -27.68 -0.66
CA ALA A 671 -35.13 -27.82 0.66
C ALA A 671 -34.35 -28.78 1.58
N ASN A 672 -33.82 -29.87 1.00
CA ASN A 672 -33.07 -30.91 1.71
C ASN A 672 -31.58 -30.53 1.90
N ASN A 673 -31.04 -29.67 1.05
CA ASN A 673 -29.67 -29.17 1.12
C ASN A 673 -29.65 -27.67 0.77
N PRO A 674 -30.01 -26.80 1.74
CA PRO A 674 -30.07 -25.36 1.51
C PRO A 674 -28.66 -24.75 1.55
N THR A 675 -28.44 -23.64 0.85
CA THR A 675 -27.14 -22.96 0.82
C THR A 675 -27.06 -21.90 1.93
N ILE A 676 -25.94 -21.87 2.65
CA ILE A 676 -25.65 -20.83 3.65
C ILE A 676 -25.00 -19.62 2.98
N TYR A 677 -25.66 -18.48 3.04
CA TYR A 677 -25.19 -17.22 2.44
C TYR A 677 -24.51 -16.35 3.51
N ASN A 678 -23.25 -16.64 3.85
CA ASN A 678 -22.51 -15.93 4.89
C ASN A 678 -21.08 -15.50 4.49
N ILE A 679 -20.72 -15.64 3.22
CA ILE A 679 -19.43 -15.19 2.70
C ILE A 679 -19.64 -13.86 1.98
N PRO A 680 -18.88 -12.79 2.31
CA PRO A 680 -18.98 -11.52 1.59
C PRO A 680 -18.74 -11.67 0.08
N SER A 681 -19.46 -10.91 -0.74
CA SER A 681 -19.21 -10.83 -2.18
C SER A 681 -17.87 -10.16 -2.46
N LEU A 682 -17.17 -10.56 -3.51
CA LEU A 682 -16.06 -9.74 -4.03
C LEU A 682 -16.65 -8.48 -4.69
N PRO A 683 -16.01 -7.31 -4.56
CA PRO A 683 -16.48 -6.10 -5.21
C PRO A 683 -16.39 -6.19 -6.73
N CYS A 684 -17.19 -5.38 -7.42
CA CYS A 684 -17.05 -5.19 -8.87
C CYS A 684 -15.67 -4.60 -9.21
N PRO A 685 -15.10 -4.88 -10.39
CA PRO A 685 -13.79 -4.34 -10.75
C PRO A 685 -13.86 -2.81 -10.85
N GLN A 686 -12.88 -2.14 -10.25
CA GLN A 686 -12.88 -0.70 -10.00
C GLN A 686 -11.47 -0.12 -9.97
N ILE A 687 -11.34 1.20 -10.11
CA ILE A 687 -10.06 1.90 -10.13
C ILE A 687 -9.34 1.83 -8.77
N SER A 688 -8.03 1.56 -8.78
CA SER A 688 -7.23 1.34 -7.57
C SER A 688 -6.55 2.59 -7.01
N GLU A 689 -6.80 3.77 -7.58
CA GLU A 689 -6.21 5.04 -7.11
C GLU A 689 -6.85 5.54 -5.81
N PHE A 690 -8.05 5.03 -5.49
CA PHE A 690 -8.83 5.45 -4.32
C PHE A 690 -8.93 4.39 -3.21
N MET A 691 -8.54 3.14 -3.49
CA MET A 691 -8.56 2.02 -2.54
C MET A 691 -7.44 1.02 -2.84
N ASP A 692 -7.00 0.31 -1.80
CA ASP A 692 -6.10 -0.84 -1.92
C ASP A 692 -6.68 -1.87 -2.92
N ARG A 693 -5.83 -2.54 -3.72
CA ARG A 693 -6.29 -3.56 -4.68
C ARG A 693 -6.70 -4.84 -3.96
N ASP A 694 -7.90 -4.84 -3.40
CA ASP A 694 -8.59 -6.06 -3.02
C ASP A 694 -8.94 -6.89 -4.27
N PRO A 695 -9.02 -8.23 -4.16
CA PRO A 695 -9.53 -9.07 -5.24
C PRO A 695 -10.92 -8.60 -5.67
N SER A 696 -11.13 -8.41 -6.96
CA SER A 696 -12.44 -8.04 -7.54
C SER A 696 -12.85 -9.05 -8.61
N THR A 697 -14.13 -9.08 -8.97
CA THR A 697 -14.65 -9.98 -9.98
C THR A 697 -15.79 -9.33 -10.74
N GLU A 698 -15.88 -9.57 -12.05
CA GLU A 698 -17.03 -9.14 -12.84
C GLU A 698 -18.32 -9.90 -12.46
N ASP A 699 -18.22 -11.08 -11.83
CA ASP A 699 -19.37 -11.78 -11.21
C ASP A 699 -19.74 -11.16 -9.85
N CYS A 700 -20.19 -9.91 -9.90
CA CYS A 700 -20.44 -9.08 -8.72
C CYS A 700 -21.90 -8.65 -8.52
N LEU A 701 -22.85 -9.04 -9.39
CA LEU A 701 -24.27 -8.60 -9.29
C LEU A 701 -25.03 -9.37 -8.20
N GLN A 702 -24.65 -9.08 -6.95
CA GLN A 702 -25.10 -9.75 -5.73
C GLN A 702 -25.46 -8.72 -4.65
N SER A 703 -26.35 -9.10 -3.74
CA SER A 703 -26.82 -8.27 -2.63
C SER A 703 -26.46 -8.88 -1.27
N ASN A 704 -26.22 -8.01 -0.30
CA ASN A 704 -26.23 -8.36 1.11
C ASN A 704 -27.59 -7.97 1.70
N ILE A 705 -28.21 -8.83 2.50
CA ILE A 705 -29.55 -8.63 3.07
C ILE A 705 -29.47 -8.85 4.57
N TYR A 706 -29.98 -7.90 5.35
CA TYR A 706 -30.04 -7.95 6.80
C TYR A 706 -31.48 -7.90 7.26
N VAL A 707 -31.91 -8.91 8.02
CA VAL A 707 -33.29 -9.07 8.50
C VAL A 707 -33.33 -8.87 10.02
N PRO A 708 -34.19 -7.98 10.55
CA PRO A 708 -34.32 -7.76 11.99
C PRO A 708 -34.66 -9.05 12.76
N MET A 709 -34.22 -9.13 14.02
CA MET A 709 -34.71 -10.16 14.94
C MET A 709 -36.16 -9.86 15.34
N GLY A 710 -36.96 -10.91 15.55
CA GLY A 710 -38.34 -10.81 16.02
C GLY A 710 -39.38 -11.22 14.98
N THR A 711 -40.65 -10.97 15.31
CA THR A 711 -41.77 -11.26 14.41
C THR A 711 -42.06 -10.02 13.55
N PRO A 712 -42.16 -10.15 12.22
CA PRO A 712 -42.53 -9.03 11.35
C PRO A 712 -43.93 -8.48 11.70
N PRO A 713 -44.20 -7.19 11.41
CA PRO A 713 -45.55 -6.64 11.37
C PRO A 713 -46.47 -7.47 10.45
N SER A 714 -47.79 -7.32 10.60
CA SER A 714 -48.78 -8.09 9.83
C SER A 714 -48.66 -7.91 8.31
N ASP A 715 -48.20 -6.74 7.89
CA ASP A 715 -47.94 -6.36 6.50
C ASP A 715 -46.48 -6.56 6.06
N GLY A 716 -45.62 -7.04 6.97
CA GLY A 716 -44.19 -7.26 6.74
C GLY A 716 -43.29 -6.13 7.26
N TRP A 717 -42.00 -6.40 7.44
CA TRP A 717 -41.00 -5.40 7.77
C TRP A 717 -40.88 -4.35 6.65
N PRO A 718 -40.80 -3.04 6.95
CA PRO A 718 -40.39 -2.06 5.95
C PRO A 718 -39.05 -2.43 5.33
N VAL A 719 -38.79 -1.99 4.10
CA VAL A 719 -37.58 -2.35 3.36
C VAL A 719 -36.78 -1.10 3.02
N PHE A 720 -35.50 -1.09 3.37
CA PHE A 720 -34.55 -0.05 2.99
C PHE A 720 -33.51 -0.61 2.01
N MET A 721 -33.60 -0.19 0.76
CA MET A 721 -32.65 -0.50 -0.31
C MET A 721 -31.51 0.52 -0.31
N TYR A 722 -30.41 0.17 0.33
CA TYR A 722 -29.24 1.04 0.51
C TYR A 722 -28.22 0.87 -0.62
N ILE A 723 -28.05 1.91 -1.44
CA ILE A 723 -27.08 1.97 -2.53
C ILE A 723 -25.78 2.61 -2.01
N HIS A 724 -24.66 1.90 -2.13
CA HIS A 724 -23.36 2.40 -1.67
C HIS A 724 -22.82 3.55 -2.55
N GLY A 725 -21.99 4.41 -1.93
CA GLY A 725 -21.29 5.52 -2.58
C GLY A 725 -20.01 5.14 -3.33
N GLY A 726 -19.12 6.13 -3.54
CA GLY A 726 -17.79 5.97 -4.18
C GLY A 726 -17.66 6.56 -5.59
N PHE A 727 -18.22 7.75 -5.84
CA PHE A 727 -18.17 8.48 -7.13
C PHE A 727 -18.70 7.73 -8.36
N LEU A 728 -19.36 6.58 -8.18
CA LEU A 728 -19.65 5.59 -9.21
C LEU A 728 -18.40 4.97 -9.85
N GLN A 729 -17.21 5.20 -9.28
CA GLN A 729 -15.93 4.70 -9.78
C GLN A 729 -15.39 3.53 -8.95
N TYR A 730 -15.68 3.55 -7.65
CA TYR A 730 -15.29 2.54 -6.66
C TYR A 730 -16.45 2.36 -5.66
N GLY A 731 -16.45 1.29 -4.86
CA GLY A 731 -17.61 0.94 -4.05
C GLY A 731 -17.73 -0.56 -3.73
N SER A 732 -18.36 -0.86 -2.59
CA SER A 732 -18.75 -2.23 -2.24
C SER A 732 -20.01 -2.24 -1.37
N ASN A 733 -20.86 -3.25 -1.59
CA ASN A 733 -21.98 -3.58 -0.72
C ASN A 733 -21.57 -4.16 0.65
N ASN A 734 -20.26 -4.40 0.87
CA ASN A 734 -19.72 -4.88 2.14
C ASN A 734 -19.31 -3.75 3.11
N TRP A 735 -19.36 -2.48 2.68
CA TRP A 735 -18.95 -1.35 3.53
C TRP A 735 -19.96 -0.99 4.63
N THR A 736 -21.14 -1.59 4.58
CA THR A 736 -22.24 -1.29 5.49
C THR A 736 -22.49 -2.47 6.43
N ASP A 737 -22.47 -2.21 7.73
CA ASP A 737 -22.92 -3.14 8.76
C ASP A 737 -24.03 -2.49 9.61
N PRO A 738 -25.31 -2.81 9.31
CA PRO A 738 -26.44 -2.25 10.03
C PRO A 738 -26.82 -3.05 11.28
N SER A 739 -26.04 -4.05 11.70
CA SER A 739 -26.46 -4.99 12.74
C SER A 739 -26.79 -4.31 14.08
N SER A 740 -25.99 -3.34 14.52
CA SER A 740 -26.24 -2.57 15.74
C SER A 740 -27.44 -1.63 15.60
N LEU A 741 -27.66 -1.02 14.43
CA LEU A 741 -28.85 -0.21 14.16
C LEU A 741 -30.12 -1.05 14.37
N LEU A 742 -30.16 -2.24 13.75
CA LEU A 742 -31.31 -3.14 13.81
C LEU A 742 -31.50 -3.77 15.19
N ALA A 743 -30.45 -3.89 16.01
CA ALA A 743 -30.54 -4.51 17.32
C ALA A 743 -30.85 -3.51 18.43
N GLU A 744 -30.22 -2.34 18.41
CA GLU A 744 -30.12 -1.43 19.56
C GLU A 744 -31.01 -0.18 19.42
N THR A 745 -31.69 0.00 18.27
CA THR A 745 -32.60 1.12 18.03
C THR A 745 -34.01 0.65 17.66
N ASP A 746 -34.95 1.58 17.63
CA ASP A 746 -36.32 1.35 17.15
C ASP A 746 -36.43 1.26 15.62
N VAL A 747 -35.32 1.46 14.90
CA VAL A 747 -35.27 1.28 13.44
C VAL A 747 -35.27 -0.21 13.12
N LYS A 748 -36.45 -0.75 12.78
CA LYS A 748 -36.63 -2.16 12.38
C LYS A 748 -37.11 -2.25 10.94
N CYS A 749 -36.16 -2.45 10.02
CA CYS A 749 -36.44 -2.65 8.60
C CYS A 749 -35.49 -3.71 8.01
N ILE A 750 -35.90 -4.37 6.92
CA ILE A 750 -34.97 -5.20 6.14
C ILE A 750 -34.08 -4.27 5.32
N ILE A 751 -32.77 -4.44 5.45
CA ILE A 751 -31.79 -3.62 4.73
C ILE A 751 -31.17 -4.46 3.61
N VAL A 752 -31.29 -3.99 2.37
CA VAL A 752 -30.75 -4.63 1.17
C VAL A 752 -29.65 -3.74 0.58
N CYS A 753 -28.45 -4.29 0.43
CA CYS A 753 -27.27 -3.59 -0.09
C CYS A 753 -26.78 -4.29 -1.39
N PRO A 754 -27.13 -3.79 -2.59
CA PRO A 754 -26.64 -4.35 -3.84
C PRO A 754 -25.23 -3.87 -4.19
N ALA A 755 -24.41 -4.75 -4.75
CA ALA A 755 -23.27 -4.35 -5.57
C ALA A 755 -23.72 -4.08 -7.01
N TYR A 756 -23.10 -3.12 -7.70
CA TYR A 756 -23.42 -2.73 -9.08
C TYR A 756 -22.14 -2.39 -9.85
N ARG A 757 -22.15 -2.49 -11.19
CA ARG A 757 -20.96 -2.16 -12.00
C ARG A 757 -20.58 -0.68 -11.88
N LEU A 758 -19.28 -0.43 -11.81
CA LEU A 758 -18.68 0.89 -11.59
C LEU A 758 -17.79 1.31 -12.77
N GLY A 759 -17.45 2.59 -12.83
CA GLY A 759 -16.47 3.16 -13.76
C GLY A 759 -16.68 2.70 -15.20
N VAL A 760 -15.61 2.17 -15.81
CA VAL A 760 -15.61 1.72 -17.21
C VAL A 760 -16.57 0.57 -17.49
N LEU A 761 -16.88 -0.27 -16.50
CA LEU A 761 -17.79 -1.40 -16.69
C LEU A 761 -19.26 -1.00 -16.56
N GLY A 762 -19.55 0.03 -15.74
CA GLY A 762 -20.92 0.47 -15.46
C GLY A 762 -21.37 1.70 -16.24
N PHE A 763 -20.47 2.59 -16.63
CA PHE A 763 -20.83 3.94 -17.09
C PHE A 763 -20.09 4.41 -18.35
N LEU A 764 -19.27 3.56 -18.98
CA LEU A 764 -18.64 3.90 -20.27
C LEU A 764 -19.71 4.22 -21.31
N ALA A 765 -19.49 5.29 -22.07
CA ALA A 765 -20.42 5.75 -23.09
C ALA A 765 -19.65 6.22 -24.34
N GLY A 766 -20.09 5.75 -25.49
CA GLY A 766 -19.61 6.12 -26.82
C GLY A 766 -20.66 5.69 -27.85
N ARG A 767 -20.61 6.24 -29.07
CA ARG A 767 -21.57 5.89 -30.12
C ARG A 767 -21.52 4.40 -30.46
N GLU A 768 -20.32 3.86 -30.56
CA GLU A 768 -20.09 2.44 -30.86
C GLU A 768 -20.70 1.52 -29.80
N LEU A 769 -20.49 1.83 -28.53
CA LEU A 769 -21.07 1.06 -27.44
C LEU A 769 -22.59 1.24 -27.39
N TRP A 770 -23.09 2.45 -27.64
CA TRP A 770 -24.53 2.71 -27.72
C TRP A 770 -25.21 1.89 -28.82
N ASP A 771 -24.60 1.82 -30.00
CA ASP A 771 -25.13 1.03 -31.13
C ASP A 771 -25.12 -0.48 -30.80
N TYR A 772 -24.16 -0.95 -30.00
CA TYR A 772 -24.07 -2.34 -29.53
C TYR A 772 -25.07 -2.70 -28.43
N THR A 773 -25.31 -1.80 -27.46
CA THR A 773 -26.07 -2.11 -26.23
C THR A 773 -27.48 -1.52 -26.23
N SER A 774 -27.73 -0.49 -27.04
CA SER A 774 -28.92 0.37 -27.00
C SER A 774 -29.22 0.98 -25.61
N ALA A 775 -28.22 1.04 -24.72
CA ALA A 775 -28.37 1.52 -23.35
C ALA A 775 -27.06 2.07 -22.78
N GLY A 776 -27.14 3.24 -22.12
CA GLY A 776 -26.08 3.77 -21.27
C GLY A 776 -26.36 3.47 -19.80
N ASN A 777 -25.50 3.98 -18.91
CA ASN A 777 -25.72 3.97 -17.46
C ASN A 777 -26.00 2.58 -16.89
N LEU A 778 -25.25 1.57 -17.31
CA LEU A 778 -25.48 0.17 -16.95
C LEU A 778 -25.39 -0.11 -15.44
N GLY A 779 -24.57 0.64 -14.70
CA GLY A 779 -24.57 0.58 -13.24
C GLY A 779 -25.91 0.99 -12.62
N PHE A 780 -26.67 1.91 -13.24
CA PHE A 780 -28.04 2.23 -12.80
C PHE A 780 -29.03 1.14 -13.16
N TRP A 781 -28.83 0.45 -14.29
CA TRP A 781 -29.64 -0.72 -14.63
C TRP A 781 -29.39 -1.87 -13.66
N ASP A 782 -28.16 -2.07 -13.18
CA ASP A 782 -27.83 -3.07 -12.16
C ASP A 782 -28.56 -2.79 -10.84
N GLN A 783 -28.52 -1.55 -10.37
CA GLN A 783 -29.28 -1.10 -9.20
C GLN A 783 -30.79 -1.29 -9.38
N ARG A 784 -31.31 -0.99 -10.59
CA ARG A 784 -32.73 -1.18 -10.90
C ARG A 784 -33.11 -2.66 -10.89
N ALA A 785 -32.28 -3.54 -11.45
CA ALA A 785 -32.49 -4.97 -11.42
C ALA A 785 -32.48 -5.52 -9.98
N ALA A 786 -31.61 -5.01 -9.12
CA ALA A 786 -31.62 -5.35 -7.70
C ALA A 786 -32.88 -4.86 -6.97
N LEU A 787 -33.39 -3.67 -7.32
CA LEU A 787 -34.65 -3.12 -6.78
C LEU A 787 -35.86 -3.95 -7.21
N GLU A 788 -35.93 -4.32 -8.48
CA GLU A 788 -36.99 -5.19 -9.02
C GLU A 788 -36.93 -6.60 -8.42
N TRP A 789 -35.72 -7.16 -8.28
CA TRP A 789 -35.53 -8.42 -7.56
C TRP A 789 -35.99 -8.32 -6.11
N THR A 790 -35.70 -7.21 -5.42
CA THR A 790 -36.16 -6.98 -4.06
C THR A 790 -37.69 -6.94 -4.01
N TYR A 791 -38.34 -6.16 -4.88
CA TYR A 791 -39.80 -6.10 -4.96
C TYR A 791 -40.44 -7.49 -5.17
N ASP A 792 -39.85 -8.31 -6.04
CA ASP A 792 -40.38 -9.63 -6.38
C ASP A 792 -40.12 -10.71 -5.29
N ASN A 793 -39.17 -10.51 -4.37
CA ASN A 793 -38.70 -11.57 -3.48
C ASN A 793 -38.68 -11.22 -1.97
N ILE A 794 -38.77 -9.95 -1.58
CA ILE A 794 -38.53 -9.54 -0.19
C ILE A 794 -39.63 -10.03 0.79
N GLU A 795 -40.84 -10.30 0.29
CA GLU A 795 -41.93 -10.90 1.08
C GLU A 795 -41.52 -12.26 1.69
N TYR A 796 -40.70 -13.04 0.97
CA TYR A 796 -40.21 -14.31 1.50
C TYR A 796 -39.27 -14.13 2.69
N PHE A 797 -38.61 -12.97 2.81
CA PHE A 797 -37.77 -12.59 3.95
C PHE A 797 -38.58 -11.94 5.08
N GLY A 798 -39.91 -11.87 4.95
CA GLY A 798 -40.80 -11.18 5.87
C GLY A 798 -40.90 -9.68 5.65
N GLY A 799 -40.50 -9.17 4.48
CA GLY A 799 -40.56 -7.75 4.13
C GLY A 799 -41.85 -7.34 3.44
N ASN A 800 -42.23 -6.07 3.59
CA ASN A 800 -43.34 -5.43 2.91
C ASN A 800 -42.85 -4.83 1.57
N LYS A 801 -43.14 -5.50 0.45
CA LYS A 801 -42.73 -5.04 -0.89
C LYS A 801 -43.41 -3.72 -1.32
N GLU A 802 -44.55 -3.38 -0.72
CA GLU A 802 -45.25 -2.12 -1.00
C GLU A 802 -44.69 -0.95 -0.19
N ASN A 803 -43.80 -1.24 0.77
CA ASN A 803 -43.13 -0.28 1.63
C ASN A 803 -41.59 -0.34 1.41
N ILE A 804 -41.15 0.11 0.23
CA ILE A 804 -39.72 0.18 -0.12
C ILE A 804 -39.25 1.64 -0.10
N THR A 805 -38.26 1.89 0.74
CA THR A 805 -37.44 3.11 0.74
C THR A 805 -36.15 2.85 -0.02
N VAL A 806 -35.76 3.72 -0.94
CA VAL A 806 -34.45 3.65 -1.62
C VAL A 806 -33.57 4.78 -1.11
N GLY A 807 -32.31 4.51 -0.81
CA GLY A 807 -31.42 5.57 -0.37
C GLY A 807 -29.96 5.24 -0.46
N GLY A 808 -29.13 6.24 -0.21
CA GLY A 808 -27.69 6.05 -0.20
C GLY A 808 -26.94 7.30 0.24
N LEU A 809 -25.64 7.12 0.47
CA LEU A 809 -24.70 8.20 0.72
C LEU A 809 -23.96 8.56 -0.57
N SER A 810 -23.68 9.85 -0.79
CA SER A 810 -22.76 10.30 -1.86
C SER A 810 -23.27 9.88 -3.24
N ALA A 811 -22.46 9.17 -4.03
CA ALA A 811 -22.89 8.56 -5.30
C ALA A 811 -24.10 7.61 -5.16
N GLY A 812 -24.35 7.05 -3.98
CA GLY A 812 -25.56 6.31 -3.66
C GLY A 812 -26.80 7.20 -3.55
N SER A 813 -26.67 8.39 -2.96
CA SER A 813 -27.74 9.41 -2.98
C SER A 813 -27.98 9.93 -4.41
N TYR A 814 -26.90 10.18 -5.16
CA TYR A 814 -27.00 10.54 -6.58
C TYR A 814 -27.72 9.46 -7.39
N SER A 815 -27.40 8.18 -7.14
CA SER A 815 -28.09 7.03 -7.71
C SER A 815 -29.56 6.99 -7.31
N THR A 816 -29.87 7.23 -6.02
CA THR A 816 -31.24 7.27 -5.48
C THR A 816 -32.11 8.27 -6.23
N PHE A 817 -31.58 9.46 -6.51
CA PHE A 817 -32.27 10.45 -7.32
C PHE A 817 -32.61 9.94 -8.73
N TYR A 818 -31.67 9.30 -9.44
CA TYR A 818 -31.95 8.77 -10.77
C TYR A 818 -32.86 7.54 -10.75
N GLN A 819 -32.78 6.70 -9.72
CA GLN A 819 -33.73 5.61 -9.53
C GLN A 819 -35.14 6.16 -9.34
N LEU A 820 -35.32 7.19 -8.51
CA LEU A 820 -36.62 7.86 -8.36
C LEU A 820 -37.09 8.48 -9.67
N ALA A 821 -36.22 9.22 -10.35
CA ALA A 821 -36.55 9.87 -11.61
C ALA A 821 -36.95 8.88 -12.71
N TYR A 822 -36.32 7.70 -12.75
CA TYR A 822 -36.73 6.61 -13.61
C TYR A 822 -38.08 6.04 -13.16
N ASP A 823 -38.23 5.67 -11.89
CA ASP A 823 -39.40 4.99 -11.31
C ASP A 823 -40.70 5.77 -11.48
N ILE A 824 -40.66 7.09 -11.30
CA ILE A 824 -41.83 7.98 -11.47
C ILE A 824 -41.98 8.49 -12.92
N GLY A 825 -40.96 8.23 -13.75
CA GLY A 825 -40.87 8.67 -15.13
C GLY A 825 -41.63 7.76 -16.11
N PRO A 826 -41.78 8.20 -17.36
CA PRO A 826 -42.58 7.48 -18.36
C PRO A 826 -41.95 6.16 -18.85
N ASN A 827 -40.65 5.97 -18.59
CA ASN A 827 -39.91 4.77 -19.04
C ASN A 827 -39.96 3.63 -18.02
N SER A 828 -40.46 3.86 -16.80
CA SER A 828 -40.58 2.80 -15.81
C SER A 828 -41.79 1.93 -16.09
N ASN A 829 -41.58 0.61 -16.02
CA ASN A 829 -42.65 -0.38 -16.15
C ASN A 829 -43.35 -0.69 -14.81
N ARG A 830 -42.77 -0.26 -13.68
CA ARG A 830 -43.27 -0.55 -12.32
C ARG A 830 -42.86 0.56 -11.37
N GLN A 831 -43.80 1.06 -10.59
CA GLN A 831 -43.55 2.07 -9.56
C GLN A 831 -43.32 1.36 -8.23
N ILE A 832 -42.06 1.36 -7.76
CA ILE A 832 -41.63 0.58 -6.59
C ILE A 832 -41.32 1.50 -5.40
N ILE A 833 -40.80 2.70 -5.67
CA ILE A 833 -40.22 3.55 -4.64
C ILE A 833 -41.33 4.33 -3.96
N ARG A 834 -41.43 4.23 -2.62
CA ARG A 834 -42.36 5.04 -1.81
C ARG A 834 -41.68 6.22 -1.14
N ARG A 835 -40.40 6.05 -0.79
CA ARG A 835 -39.61 7.05 -0.09
C ARG A 835 -38.18 7.04 -0.57
N VAL A 836 -37.52 8.18 -0.44
CA VAL A 836 -36.11 8.32 -0.76
C VAL A 836 -35.29 8.91 0.38
N VAL A 837 -34.07 8.41 0.53
CA VAL A 837 -33.08 8.94 1.46
C VAL A 837 -31.84 9.40 0.70
N GLN A 838 -31.59 10.70 0.75
CA GLN A 838 -30.54 11.37 0.01
C GLN A 838 -29.49 11.95 0.97
N TRP A 839 -28.52 11.11 1.36
CA TRP A 839 -27.44 11.52 2.24
C TRP A 839 -26.27 12.13 1.47
N SER A 840 -25.99 13.41 1.70
CA SER A 840 -24.81 14.13 1.18
C SER A 840 -24.63 14.05 -0.35
N ASN A 841 -25.75 14.14 -1.10
CA ASN A 841 -25.78 14.39 -2.55
C ASN A 841 -27.23 14.65 -2.98
N GLY A 842 -27.45 15.26 -4.14
CA GLY A 842 -28.79 15.61 -4.65
C GLY A 842 -29.04 15.17 -6.09
N CYS A 843 -29.89 15.93 -6.79
CA CYS A 843 -30.17 15.74 -8.22
C CYS A 843 -28.96 16.03 -9.14
N GLY A 844 -27.90 16.63 -8.57
CA GLY A 844 -26.73 17.12 -9.27
C GLY A 844 -27.06 18.09 -10.40
N VAL A 845 -26.17 18.14 -11.39
CA VAL A 845 -26.27 18.96 -12.60
C VAL A 845 -26.58 18.08 -13.80
N GLU A 846 -27.22 18.63 -14.84
CA GLU A 846 -27.52 17.94 -16.09
C GLU A 846 -26.29 17.16 -16.62
N PRO A 847 -26.39 15.83 -16.79
CA PRO A 847 -25.28 15.01 -17.27
C PRO A 847 -24.83 15.34 -18.70
N ARG A 848 -23.64 14.85 -19.07
CA ARG A 848 -23.14 14.94 -20.44
C ARG A 848 -23.99 14.09 -21.39
N ARG A 849 -24.04 14.45 -22.67
CA ARG A 849 -24.61 13.58 -23.72
C ARG A 849 -23.59 12.54 -24.16
N ILE A 850 -24.05 11.45 -24.78
CA ILE A 850 -23.17 10.42 -25.39
C ILE A 850 -22.14 11.05 -26.33
N SER A 851 -22.56 12.01 -27.16
CA SER A 851 -21.65 12.72 -28.08
C SER A 851 -20.52 13.48 -27.37
N GLN A 852 -20.73 13.90 -26.13
CA GLN A 852 -19.73 14.59 -25.32
C GLN A 852 -18.84 13.62 -24.55
N ALA A 853 -19.29 12.38 -24.32
CA ALA A 853 -18.49 11.31 -23.74
C ALA A 853 -17.60 10.61 -24.78
N GLN A 854 -17.83 10.83 -26.08
CA GLN A 854 -17.06 10.22 -27.16
C GLN A 854 -15.55 10.45 -27.04
N GLU A 855 -15.11 11.66 -26.64
CA GLU A 855 -13.68 11.96 -26.42
C GLU A 855 -13.05 10.98 -25.41
N GLN A 856 -13.75 10.71 -24.30
CA GLN A 856 -13.29 9.77 -23.26
C GLN A 856 -13.26 8.31 -23.77
N PHE A 857 -14.22 7.93 -24.63
CA PHE A 857 -14.24 6.62 -25.28
C PHE A 857 -13.07 6.46 -26.26
N ASP A 858 -12.81 7.47 -27.08
CA ASP A 858 -11.74 7.46 -28.08
C ASP A 858 -10.35 7.45 -27.43
N ASP A 859 -10.17 8.18 -26.33
CA ASP A 859 -8.95 8.14 -25.50
C ASP A 859 -8.69 6.73 -24.95
N LEU A 860 -9.72 6.03 -24.48
CA LEU A 860 -9.60 4.67 -23.97
C LEU A 860 -9.14 3.71 -25.07
N LEU A 861 -9.70 3.82 -26.28
CA LEU A 861 -9.26 3.03 -27.43
C LEU A 861 -7.80 3.30 -27.77
N ALA A 862 -7.38 4.58 -27.75
CA ALA A 862 -6.01 4.97 -28.03
C ALA A 862 -5.02 4.36 -27.01
N VAL A 863 -5.33 4.42 -25.71
CA VAL A 863 -4.50 3.81 -24.65
C VAL A 863 -4.42 2.30 -24.81
N LEU A 864 -5.54 1.64 -25.16
CA LEU A 864 -5.60 0.19 -25.39
C LEU A 864 -5.03 -0.25 -26.73
N ARG A 865 -4.57 0.70 -27.56
CA ARG A 865 -4.06 0.49 -28.93
C ARG A 865 -5.07 -0.20 -29.84
N ILE A 866 -6.35 0.12 -29.67
CA ILE A 866 -7.43 -0.32 -30.57
C ILE A 866 -7.52 0.70 -31.72
N PRO A 867 -7.32 0.31 -32.98
CA PRO A 867 -7.27 1.26 -34.09
C PRO A 867 -8.61 1.99 -34.32
N GLN A 868 -8.54 3.31 -34.48
CA GLN A 868 -9.72 4.17 -34.65
C GLN A 868 -10.47 3.95 -35.98
N TYR A 869 -9.82 3.40 -37.00
CA TYR A 869 -10.42 3.13 -38.31
C TYR A 869 -11.30 1.87 -38.32
N LEU A 870 -11.28 1.05 -37.26
CA LEU A 870 -12.12 -0.15 -37.16
C LEU A 870 -13.61 0.22 -37.19
N SER A 871 -14.44 -0.71 -37.65
CA SER A 871 -15.90 -0.53 -37.56
C SER A 871 -16.34 -0.44 -36.10
N GLY A 872 -17.50 0.17 -35.84
CA GLY A 872 -18.00 0.31 -34.46
C GLY A 872 -18.17 -1.02 -33.74
N LYS A 873 -18.61 -2.06 -34.48
CA LYS A 873 -18.73 -3.42 -33.97
C LYS A 873 -17.36 -4.00 -33.60
N ASP A 874 -16.38 -3.90 -34.49
CA ASP A 874 -15.04 -4.45 -34.25
C ASP A 874 -14.32 -3.74 -33.08
N LYS A 875 -14.56 -2.44 -32.89
CA LYS A 875 -14.07 -1.69 -31.71
C LYS A 875 -14.63 -2.27 -30.41
N VAL A 876 -15.93 -2.58 -30.38
CA VAL A 876 -16.57 -3.18 -29.19
C VAL A 876 -16.10 -4.61 -28.97
N GLU A 877 -15.97 -5.43 -30.03
CA GLU A 877 -15.41 -6.78 -29.93
C GLU A 877 -13.97 -6.76 -29.37
N ALA A 878 -13.14 -5.83 -29.84
CA ALA A 878 -11.79 -5.64 -29.31
C ALA A 878 -11.76 -5.21 -27.83
N LEU A 879 -12.72 -4.40 -27.40
CA LEU A 879 -12.89 -4.01 -26.00
C LEU A 879 -13.39 -5.18 -25.13
N LEU A 880 -14.31 -6.01 -25.63
CA LEU A 880 -14.81 -7.21 -24.93
C LEU A 880 -13.70 -8.25 -24.72
N ALA A 881 -12.73 -8.32 -25.64
CA ALA A 881 -11.58 -9.21 -25.52
C ALA A 881 -10.58 -8.81 -24.42
N LYS A 882 -10.67 -7.58 -23.86
CA LYS A 882 -9.79 -7.13 -22.77
C LYS A 882 -10.22 -7.71 -21.43
N SER A 883 -9.27 -7.95 -20.54
CA SER A 883 -9.59 -8.25 -19.13
C SER A 883 -10.11 -6.99 -18.41
N SER A 884 -10.88 -7.17 -17.33
CA SER A 884 -11.31 -6.05 -16.49
C SER A 884 -10.13 -5.24 -15.93
N ASP A 885 -9.03 -5.92 -15.58
CA ASP A 885 -7.80 -5.29 -15.07
C ASP A 885 -7.10 -4.43 -16.12
N GLU A 886 -7.05 -4.88 -17.38
CA GLU A 886 -6.53 -4.07 -18.49
C GLU A 886 -7.38 -2.81 -18.72
N LEU A 887 -8.70 -2.95 -18.69
CA LEU A 887 -9.62 -1.81 -18.87
C LEU A 887 -9.45 -0.79 -17.74
N ILE A 888 -9.40 -1.25 -16.49
CA ILE A 888 -9.18 -0.39 -15.32
C ILE A 888 -7.83 0.31 -15.38
N PHE A 889 -6.78 -0.43 -15.73
CA PHE A 889 -5.43 0.14 -15.86
C PHE A 889 -5.35 1.17 -17.00
N ALA A 890 -6.08 0.96 -18.10
CA ALA A 890 -6.16 1.92 -19.19
C ALA A 890 -6.88 3.21 -18.78
N VAL A 891 -7.92 3.12 -17.94
CA VAL A 891 -8.62 4.29 -17.41
C VAL A 891 -7.70 5.18 -16.57
N GLY A 892 -6.73 4.62 -15.83
CA GLY A 892 -5.73 5.42 -15.11
C GLY A 892 -4.77 6.21 -16.03
N LYS A 893 -4.90 6.09 -17.36
CA LYS A 893 -4.03 6.75 -18.35
C LYS A 893 -4.78 7.64 -19.32
N ILE A 894 -6.11 7.61 -19.34
CA ILE A 894 -6.90 8.53 -20.17
C ILE A 894 -6.96 9.90 -19.50
N LYS A 895 -7.22 10.94 -20.30
CA LYS A 895 -7.23 12.31 -19.82
C LYS A 895 -8.32 12.56 -18.78
N GLN A 896 -9.51 12.00 -19.00
CA GLN A 896 -10.66 12.13 -18.10
C GLN A 896 -10.88 10.80 -17.39
N ILE A 897 -10.36 10.66 -16.17
CA ILE A 897 -10.38 9.37 -15.45
C ILE A 897 -11.79 9.03 -14.95
N PHE A 898 -12.59 10.03 -14.57
CA PHE A 898 -13.94 9.82 -14.03
C PHE A 898 -14.94 9.53 -15.14
N ILE A 899 -15.49 8.32 -15.15
CA ILE A 899 -16.52 7.90 -16.10
C ILE A 899 -17.89 8.08 -15.46
N ARG A 900 -18.62 9.10 -15.90
CA ARG A 900 -19.86 9.57 -15.26
C ARG A 900 -21.10 9.26 -16.10
N PRO A 901 -22.30 9.22 -15.49
CA PRO A 901 -23.54 8.99 -16.21
C PRO A 901 -23.77 9.98 -17.36
N VAL A 902 -24.52 9.55 -18.36
CA VAL A 902 -24.87 10.34 -19.54
C VAL A 902 -26.39 10.43 -19.73
N LEU A 903 -26.84 11.52 -20.35
CA LEU A 903 -28.19 11.66 -20.86
C LEU A 903 -28.39 10.69 -22.04
N ASP A 904 -28.93 9.51 -21.75
CA ASP A 904 -29.13 8.43 -22.71
C ASP A 904 -30.56 8.40 -23.28
N GLY A 905 -31.52 9.06 -22.62
CA GLY A 905 -32.92 9.05 -23.00
C GLY A 905 -33.62 7.71 -22.74
N LYS A 906 -32.97 6.77 -22.06
CA LYS A 906 -33.51 5.46 -21.69
C LYS A 906 -33.67 5.37 -20.19
N PHE A 907 -32.55 5.37 -19.45
CA PHE A 907 -32.62 5.45 -17.99
C PHE A 907 -32.80 6.90 -17.53
N ILE A 908 -31.99 7.81 -18.06
CA ILE A 908 -32.08 9.25 -17.74
C ILE A 908 -32.81 9.94 -18.88
N SER A 909 -34.04 10.41 -18.63
CA SER A 909 -34.82 11.12 -19.64
C SER A 909 -34.15 12.42 -20.06
N LYS A 910 -34.26 12.76 -21.36
CA LYS A 910 -33.69 13.98 -21.94
C LYS A 910 -34.32 15.26 -21.38
N ASP A 911 -35.53 15.18 -20.85
CA ASP A 911 -36.30 16.31 -20.31
C ASP A 911 -36.35 16.36 -18.77
N LEU A 912 -35.60 15.48 -18.09
CA LEU A 912 -35.64 15.34 -16.63
C LEU A 912 -35.41 16.68 -15.92
N PHE A 913 -34.34 17.40 -16.27
CA PHE A 913 -34.00 18.65 -15.61
C PHE A 913 -35.02 19.76 -15.91
N THR A 914 -35.58 19.81 -17.12
CA THR A 914 -36.67 20.74 -17.44
C THR A 914 -37.89 20.49 -16.57
N LYS A 915 -38.28 19.21 -16.39
CA LYS A 915 -39.39 18.82 -15.51
C LYS A 915 -39.16 19.12 -14.02
N ILE A 916 -37.90 19.15 -13.58
CA ILE A 916 -37.57 19.60 -12.22
C ILE A 916 -37.81 21.11 -12.14
N TYR A 917 -37.28 21.86 -13.09
CA TYR A 917 -37.34 23.32 -13.07
C TYR A 917 -38.74 23.91 -13.26
N ASP A 918 -39.62 23.22 -13.97
CA ASP A 918 -41.03 23.63 -14.18
C ASP A 918 -42.00 23.08 -13.12
N GLY A 919 -41.50 22.29 -12.16
CA GLY A 919 -42.28 21.73 -11.06
C GLY A 919 -43.03 20.43 -11.40
N SER A 920 -43.03 19.97 -12.65
CA SER A 920 -43.71 18.72 -13.07
C SER A 920 -43.21 17.50 -12.30
N PHE A 921 -41.91 17.46 -11.99
CA PHE A 921 -41.32 16.40 -11.16
C PHE A 921 -41.91 16.39 -9.75
N GLY A 922 -41.99 17.56 -9.10
CA GLY A 922 -42.57 17.71 -7.77
C GLY A 922 -44.06 17.38 -7.75
N LYS A 923 -44.80 17.79 -8.79
CA LYS A 923 -46.21 17.40 -8.95
C LYS A 923 -46.36 15.88 -8.99
N ARG A 924 -45.51 15.19 -9.77
CA ARG A 924 -45.53 13.72 -9.85
C ARG A 924 -45.17 13.05 -8.52
N MET A 925 -44.20 13.59 -7.78
CA MET A 925 -43.89 13.12 -6.43
C MET A 925 -45.11 13.22 -5.51
N LYS A 926 -45.81 14.36 -5.53
CA LYS A 926 -47.04 14.55 -4.74
C LYS A 926 -48.15 13.56 -5.13
N GLU A 927 -48.40 13.38 -6.42
CA GLU A 927 -49.41 12.43 -6.92
C GLU A 927 -49.15 10.99 -6.44
N LEU A 928 -47.88 10.62 -6.29
CA LEU A 928 -47.45 9.30 -5.84
C LEU A 928 -47.21 9.21 -4.33
N GLY A 929 -47.40 10.30 -3.59
CA GLY A 929 -47.15 10.36 -2.14
C GLY A 929 -45.68 10.13 -1.75
N ILE A 930 -44.73 10.51 -2.61
CA ILE A 930 -43.31 10.28 -2.34
C ILE A 930 -42.80 11.23 -1.26
N GLN A 931 -42.21 10.65 -0.21
CA GLN A 931 -41.51 11.42 0.83
C GLN A 931 -39.99 11.35 0.62
N THR A 932 -39.30 12.41 1.04
CA THR A 932 -37.84 12.52 0.91
C THR A 932 -37.18 12.94 2.22
N MET A 933 -36.14 12.23 2.60
CA MET A 933 -35.18 12.66 3.62
C MET A 933 -33.90 13.11 2.92
N ILE A 934 -33.48 14.35 3.16
CA ILE A 934 -32.43 14.98 2.35
C ILE A 934 -31.63 15.98 3.18
N GLY A 935 -30.31 15.83 3.19
CA GLY A 935 -29.45 16.67 4.01
C GLY A 935 -27.97 16.45 3.78
N ASP A 936 -27.16 17.29 4.40
CA ASP A 936 -25.72 17.37 4.17
C ASP A 936 -24.93 17.64 5.46
N LEU A 937 -23.61 17.63 5.34
CA LEU A 937 -22.71 17.96 6.42
C LEU A 937 -22.23 19.41 6.30
N THR A 938 -21.80 20.02 7.38
CA THR A 938 -21.29 21.39 7.37
C THR A 938 -20.00 21.55 6.55
N GLN A 939 -19.10 20.56 6.58
CA GLN A 939 -17.74 20.64 6.03
C GLN A 939 -17.52 19.70 4.83
N GLU A 940 -18.51 19.54 3.95
CA GLU A 940 -18.45 18.68 2.76
C GLU A 940 -17.24 18.97 1.86
N PHE A 941 -16.86 20.24 1.72
CA PHE A 941 -15.78 20.68 0.83
C PHE A 941 -14.38 20.16 1.22
N HIS A 942 -14.16 19.80 2.50
CA HIS A 942 -12.86 19.30 2.97
C HIS A 942 -12.48 17.97 2.31
N GLY A 943 -13.46 17.08 2.08
CA GLY A 943 -13.21 15.80 1.40
C GLY A 943 -12.88 15.98 -0.08
N TYR A 944 -13.58 16.89 -0.77
CA TYR A 944 -13.47 17.03 -2.22
C TYR A 944 -12.21 17.75 -2.70
N LYS A 945 -11.66 18.70 -1.93
CA LYS A 945 -10.56 19.56 -2.39
C LYS A 945 -9.28 18.80 -2.81
N ASN A 946 -9.08 17.59 -2.30
CA ASN A 946 -7.90 16.78 -2.56
C ASN A 946 -8.06 15.77 -3.73
N VAL A 947 -9.23 15.72 -4.38
CA VAL A 947 -9.52 14.73 -5.44
C VAL A 947 -9.11 15.27 -6.82
N PHE A 948 -7.84 15.02 -7.20
CA PHE A 948 -7.18 15.60 -8.38
C PHE A 948 -7.21 17.15 -8.37
N PRO A 949 -6.50 17.79 -7.42
CA PRO A 949 -6.55 19.23 -7.20
C PRO A 949 -6.05 20.03 -8.41
N PRO A 950 -6.80 21.03 -8.90
CA PRO A 950 -6.34 21.92 -9.96
C PRO A 950 -5.33 22.96 -9.44
N SER A 951 -4.39 23.37 -10.29
CA SER A 951 -3.35 24.36 -9.97
C SER A 951 -3.55 25.72 -10.65
N SER A 952 -4.51 25.84 -11.57
CA SER A 952 -4.86 27.09 -12.28
C SER A 952 -6.36 27.15 -12.60
N TYR A 953 -6.82 28.28 -13.12
CA TYR A 953 -8.20 28.45 -13.62
C TYR A 953 -8.52 27.48 -14.77
N GLU A 954 -7.60 27.28 -15.70
CA GLU A 954 -7.75 26.35 -16.82
C GLU A 954 -7.81 24.91 -16.32
N ALA A 955 -6.95 24.54 -15.38
CA ALA A 955 -6.96 23.23 -14.73
C ALA A 955 -8.26 22.99 -13.95
N LEU A 956 -8.82 24.04 -13.33
CA LEU A 956 -10.12 23.98 -12.64
C LEU A 956 -11.26 23.67 -13.63
N ILE A 957 -11.30 24.37 -14.77
CA ILE A 957 -12.28 24.09 -15.82
C ILE A 957 -12.11 22.67 -16.34
N GLU A 958 -10.89 22.25 -16.61
CA GLU A 958 -10.59 20.92 -17.13
C GLU A 958 -11.06 19.84 -16.16
N ARG A 959 -10.68 19.94 -14.88
CA ARG A 959 -11.01 18.97 -13.85
C ARG A 959 -12.53 18.86 -13.63
N LEU A 960 -13.25 19.98 -13.56
CA LEU A 960 -14.71 19.97 -13.41
C LEU A 960 -15.42 19.46 -14.68
N SER A 961 -14.80 19.61 -15.86
CA SER A 961 -15.35 19.10 -17.13
C SER A 961 -15.30 17.56 -17.25
N TRP A 962 -14.55 16.88 -16.38
CA TRP A 962 -14.61 15.42 -16.26
C TRP A 962 -15.99 14.98 -15.75
N ASP A 963 -16.60 15.76 -14.87
CA ASP A 963 -17.85 15.44 -14.19
C ASP A 963 -19.08 16.08 -14.84
N TYR A 964 -18.93 17.30 -15.36
CA TYR A 964 -20.05 18.12 -15.82
C TYR A 964 -19.86 18.62 -17.26
N PRO A 965 -20.93 19.00 -17.96
CA PRO A 965 -20.81 19.61 -19.28
C PRO A 965 -19.98 20.91 -19.23
N ARG A 966 -18.96 21.00 -20.09
CA ARG A 966 -18.03 22.15 -20.14
C ARG A 966 -18.70 23.52 -20.23
N ARG A 967 -19.89 23.62 -20.86
CA ARG A 967 -20.69 24.85 -20.92
C ARG A 967 -21.13 25.35 -19.53
N ILE A 968 -21.53 24.43 -18.65
CA ILE A 968 -21.97 24.76 -17.29
C ILE A 968 -20.74 25.09 -16.44
N VAL A 969 -19.67 24.30 -16.59
CA VAL A 969 -18.40 24.51 -15.88
C VAL A 969 -17.84 25.90 -16.12
N LYS A 970 -17.77 26.36 -17.38
CA LYS A 970 -17.27 27.70 -17.71
C LYS A 970 -18.02 28.80 -16.97
N VAL A 971 -19.35 28.80 -17.07
CA VAL A 971 -20.21 29.82 -16.45
C VAL A 971 -20.10 29.80 -14.93
N VAL A 972 -20.01 28.61 -14.32
CA VAL A 972 -19.82 28.45 -12.88
C VAL A 972 -18.45 28.96 -12.43
N CYS A 973 -17.38 28.56 -13.12
CA CYS A 973 -16.01 28.99 -12.79
C CYS A 973 -15.80 30.49 -12.97
N ASP A 974 -16.46 31.13 -13.94
CA ASP A 974 -16.36 32.57 -14.19
C ASP A 974 -16.78 33.42 -13.00
N LYS A 975 -17.76 32.96 -12.19
CA LYS A 975 -18.20 33.66 -10.96
C LYS A 975 -17.10 33.74 -9.91
N TYR A 976 -16.09 32.88 -9.98
CA TYR A 976 -15.00 32.77 -9.01
C TYR A 976 -13.65 33.25 -9.58
N LYS A 977 -13.64 33.95 -10.72
CA LYS A 977 -12.44 34.64 -11.21
C LYS A 977 -12.02 35.72 -10.20
N PRO A 978 -10.72 35.82 -9.86
CA PRO A 978 -10.22 36.94 -9.06
C PRO A 978 -10.58 38.28 -9.74
N ARG A 979 -10.99 39.27 -8.95
CA ARG A 979 -11.19 40.63 -9.47
C ARG A 979 -9.84 41.20 -9.93
N HIS A 980 -9.87 41.93 -11.05
CA HIS A 980 -8.74 42.29 -11.92
C HIS A 980 -7.63 43.20 -11.33
N ASP A 981 -7.48 43.29 -10.00
CA ASP A 981 -6.64 44.30 -9.34
C ASP A 981 -5.29 43.80 -8.77
N SER A 982 -4.90 42.54 -9.02
CA SER A 982 -3.56 42.06 -8.64
C SER A 982 -2.80 41.50 -9.85
N SER A 983 -1.62 42.05 -10.11
CA SER A 983 -0.68 41.66 -11.18
C SER A 983 -0.06 40.26 -11.01
N SER A 984 -0.57 39.44 -10.07
CA SER A 984 -0.07 38.10 -9.75
C SER A 984 -1.17 37.04 -9.92
N ASN A 985 -0.81 35.93 -10.57
CA ASN A 985 -1.68 34.75 -10.64
C ASN A 985 -1.88 34.17 -9.22
N PRO A 986 -3.11 33.77 -8.83
CA PRO A 986 -3.35 33.14 -7.53
C PRO A 986 -2.53 31.87 -7.34
N PRO A 987 -2.05 31.58 -6.11
CA PRO A 987 -1.29 30.36 -5.83
C PRO A 987 -2.16 29.11 -6.03
N ALA A 988 -1.53 27.94 -6.22
CA ALA A 988 -2.24 26.67 -6.40
C ALA A 988 -3.21 26.35 -5.26
N THR A 989 -2.88 26.71 -4.02
CA THR A 989 -3.75 26.53 -2.84
C THR A 989 -5.10 27.24 -2.97
N TYR A 990 -5.15 28.40 -3.63
CA TYR A 990 -6.41 29.09 -3.91
C TYR A 990 -7.32 28.25 -4.81
N TRP A 991 -6.77 27.69 -5.90
CA TRP A 991 -7.53 26.87 -6.84
C TRP A 991 -8.01 25.55 -6.22
N ILE A 992 -7.22 24.98 -5.31
CA ILE A 992 -7.59 23.79 -4.52
C ILE A 992 -8.80 24.08 -3.63
N ASP A 993 -8.77 25.17 -2.88
CA ASP A 993 -9.88 25.52 -1.98
C ASP A 993 -11.14 25.91 -2.75
N ILE A 994 -11.00 26.65 -3.85
CA ILE A 994 -12.11 26.99 -4.76
C ILE A 994 -12.70 25.72 -5.38
N PHE A 995 -11.86 24.77 -5.80
CA PHE A 995 -12.31 23.49 -6.32
C PHE A 995 -13.15 22.72 -5.29
N GLY A 996 -12.67 22.58 -4.06
CA GLY A 996 -13.43 21.89 -3.00
C GLY A 996 -14.81 22.51 -2.76
N LYS A 997 -14.89 23.85 -2.68
CA LYS A 997 -16.15 24.57 -2.48
C LYS A 997 -17.09 24.43 -3.68
N LEU A 998 -16.59 24.67 -4.89
CA LEU A 998 -17.37 24.52 -6.12
C LEU A 998 -17.88 23.11 -6.31
N TYR A 999 -17.05 22.10 -6.03
CA TYR A 999 -17.42 20.70 -6.18
C TYR A 999 -18.50 20.31 -5.17
N ALA A 1000 -18.36 20.71 -3.91
CA ALA A 1000 -19.39 20.52 -2.88
C ALA A 1000 -20.70 21.25 -3.23
N ASP A 1001 -20.63 22.45 -3.78
CA ASP A 1001 -21.83 23.20 -4.21
C ASP A 1001 -22.52 22.51 -5.40
N LEU A 1002 -21.76 22.06 -6.41
CA LEU A 1002 -22.29 21.37 -7.60
C LEU A 1002 -22.80 19.95 -7.33
N GLN A 1003 -22.26 19.25 -6.32
CA GLN A 1003 -22.75 17.91 -5.95
C GLN A 1003 -23.81 17.90 -4.86
N ILE A 1004 -23.69 18.79 -3.88
CA ILE A 1004 -24.40 18.67 -2.60
C ILE A 1004 -25.15 19.97 -2.31
N HIS A 1005 -24.45 21.02 -1.87
CA HIS A 1005 -25.10 22.12 -1.18
C HIS A 1005 -26.11 22.87 -2.06
N SER A 1006 -25.70 23.28 -3.26
CA SER A 1006 -26.55 24.09 -4.14
C SER A 1006 -27.60 23.24 -4.84
N THR A 1007 -27.24 22.04 -5.30
CA THR A 1007 -28.18 21.20 -6.06
C THR A 1007 -29.28 20.60 -5.19
N MET A 1008 -29.01 20.27 -3.93
CA MET A 1008 -30.05 19.82 -3.00
C MET A 1008 -31.05 20.92 -2.65
N ARG A 1009 -30.57 22.12 -2.33
CA ARG A 1009 -31.42 23.29 -2.01
C ARG A 1009 -32.21 23.74 -3.23
N GLY A 1010 -31.58 23.77 -4.40
CA GLY A 1010 -32.22 24.10 -5.66
C GLY A 1010 -33.30 23.09 -6.08
N PHE A 1011 -33.04 21.79 -5.90
CA PHE A 1011 -34.04 20.74 -6.10
C PHE A 1011 -35.25 20.94 -5.19
N LEU A 1012 -35.02 21.13 -3.89
CA LEU A 1012 -36.06 21.39 -2.91
C LEU A 1012 -36.87 22.64 -3.26
N ALA A 1013 -36.22 23.75 -3.59
CA ALA A 1013 -36.87 24.98 -4.03
C ALA A 1013 -37.72 24.79 -5.29
N SER A 1014 -37.31 23.88 -6.19
CA SER A 1014 -38.04 23.59 -7.43
C SER A 1014 -39.28 22.71 -7.21
N ILE A 1015 -39.27 21.82 -6.21
CA ILE A 1015 -40.40 20.91 -5.94
C ILE A 1015 -41.34 21.38 -4.84
N TYR A 1016 -40.89 22.24 -3.92
CA TYR A 1016 -41.63 22.62 -2.71
C TYR A 1016 -42.98 23.31 -3.01
N SER A 1017 -43.11 24.02 -4.14
CA SER A 1017 -44.40 24.60 -4.54
C SER A 1017 -45.48 23.55 -4.80
N GLN A 1018 -45.08 22.32 -5.09
CA GLN A 1018 -45.96 21.20 -5.39
C GLN A 1018 -46.03 20.19 -4.26
N VAL A 1019 -44.90 19.88 -3.62
CA VAL A 1019 -44.77 18.84 -2.59
C VAL A 1019 -45.03 19.42 -1.20
N PRO A 1020 -45.92 18.81 -0.39
CA PRO A 1020 -46.19 19.28 0.96
C PRO A 1020 -44.94 19.24 1.86
N LEU A 1021 -44.83 20.17 2.81
CA LEU A 1021 -43.66 20.27 3.69
C LEU A 1021 -43.47 19.01 4.52
N GLU A 1022 -44.56 18.39 4.97
CA GLU A 1022 -44.57 17.14 5.74
C GLU A 1022 -43.97 15.94 4.98
N SER A 1023 -43.80 16.05 3.66
CA SER A 1023 -43.13 15.02 2.84
C SER A 1023 -41.64 15.31 2.61
N ILE A 1024 -41.11 16.39 3.20
CA ILE A 1024 -39.72 16.84 3.03
C ILE A 1024 -39.05 16.92 4.41
N HIS A 1025 -38.14 15.98 4.67
CA HIS A 1025 -37.42 15.86 5.93
C HIS A 1025 -35.97 16.31 5.75
N ARG A 1026 -35.72 17.59 6.04
CA ARG A 1026 -34.40 18.20 5.87
C ARG A 1026 -33.53 18.05 7.10
N TYR A 1027 -32.26 17.71 6.92
CA TYR A 1027 -31.29 17.67 8.01
C TYR A 1027 -29.97 18.35 7.65
N ARG A 1028 -29.20 18.68 8.69
CA ARG A 1028 -27.79 19.05 8.55
C ARG A 1028 -26.99 18.60 9.78
N ILE A 1029 -25.78 18.11 9.58
CA ILE A 1029 -24.95 17.55 10.67
C ILE A 1029 -23.60 18.26 10.74
N ASP A 1030 -23.22 18.72 11.93
CA ASP A 1030 -21.90 19.27 12.28
C ASP A 1030 -21.19 18.42 13.35
N TRP A 1031 -21.68 17.20 13.56
CA TRP A 1031 -21.22 16.28 14.57
C TRP A 1031 -20.75 14.97 13.96
N ARG A 1032 -19.88 14.24 14.67
CA ARG A 1032 -19.41 12.92 14.26
C ARG A 1032 -19.07 12.06 15.47
N THR A 1033 -19.25 10.76 15.32
CA THR A 1033 -18.87 9.77 16.33
C THR A 1033 -17.35 9.67 16.47
N LYS A 1034 -16.85 9.32 17.66
CA LYS A 1034 -15.45 9.03 17.95
C LYS A 1034 -14.88 7.89 17.11
N SER A 1035 -15.70 6.89 16.75
CA SER A 1035 -15.24 5.77 15.91
C SER A 1035 -14.68 6.23 14.55
N VAL A 1036 -15.18 7.36 14.03
CA VAL A 1036 -14.75 7.95 12.75
C VAL A 1036 -13.37 8.60 12.85
N GLU A 1037 -12.87 8.92 14.06
CA GLU A 1037 -11.50 9.44 14.24
C GLU A 1037 -10.42 8.46 13.79
N LYS A 1038 -10.74 7.16 13.69
CA LYS A 1038 -9.85 6.13 13.14
C LYS A 1038 -9.54 6.34 11.66
N THR A 1039 -10.48 6.91 10.91
CA THR A 1039 -10.41 7.06 9.44
C THR A 1039 -10.35 8.51 8.99
N HIS A 1040 -10.89 9.45 9.77
CA HIS A 1040 -10.94 10.88 9.45
C HIS A 1040 -10.39 11.73 10.61
N PRO A 1041 -9.33 12.54 10.40
CA PRO A 1041 -8.78 13.45 11.42
C PRO A 1041 -9.83 14.44 11.97
N LYS A 1042 -9.69 14.87 13.22
CA LYS A 1042 -10.66 15.73 13.93
C LYS A 1042 -10.83 17.10 13.30
N GLU A 1043 -9.77 17.59 12.69
CA GLU A 1043 -9.67 18.91 12.05
C GLU A 1043 -10.58 19.04 10.83
N LEU A 1044 -11.03 17.92 10.25
CA LEU A 1044 -11.94 17.94 9.10
C LEU A 1044 -13.40 18.28 9.48
N GLY A 1045 -13.75 18.21 10.77
CA GLY A 1045 -15.13 18.37 11.24
C GLY A 1045 -16.06 17.25 10.75
N ALA A 1046 -17.35 17.54 10.65
CA ALA A 1046 -18.33 16.70 9.95
C ALA A 1046 -18.14 16.88 8.43
N THR A 1047 -17.34 16.01 7.84
CA THR A 1047 -17.02 16.02 6.41
C THR A 1047 -17.56 14.79 5.70
N HIS A 1048 -17.55 14.81 4.37
CA HIS A 1048 -18.22 13.83 3.52
C HIS A 1048 -17.99 12.36 3.97
N GLY A 1049 -19.08 11.65 4.30
CA GLY A 1049 -19.08 10.24 4.69
C GLY A 1049 -18.78 9.95 6.16
N THR A 1050 -18.46 10.96 6.97
CA THR A 1050 -18.33 10.81 8.44
C THR A 1050 -19.65 10.51 9.15
N ASP A 1051 -20.78 10.67 8.45
CA ASP A 1051 -22.14 10.43 8.94
C ASP A 1051 -22.62 8.98 8.75
N MET A 1052 -21.85 8.11 8.10
CA MET A 1052 -22.19 6.68 8.01
C MET A 1052 -22.35 6.01 9.37
N SER A 1053 -21.49 6.37 10.33
CA SER A 1053 -21.58 5.86 11.70
C SER A 1053 -22.78 6.40 12.47
N ILE A 1054 -23.39 7.49 12.02
CA ILE A 1054 -24.63 8.03 12.58
C ILE A 1054 -25.79 7.18 12.03
N TRP A 1055 -25.90 7.09 10.71
CA TRP A 1055 -27.03 6.42 10.05
C TRP A 1055 -27.09 4.91 10.28
N PHE A 1056 -25.93 4.25 10.43
CA PHE A 1056 -25.83 2.81 10.72
C PHE A 1056 -25.39 2.51 12.15
N PHE A 1057 -25.54 3.46 13.08
CA PHE A 1057 -25.34 3.27 14.51
C PHE A 1057 -24.00 2.59 14.84
N GLY A 1058 -22.91 3.25 14.43
CA GLY A 1058 -21.54 2.78 14.52
C GLY A 1058 -21.02 2.14 13.22
N ASN A 1059 -21.90 1.66 12.34
CA ASN A 1059 -21.53 0.96 11.10
C ASN A 1059 -20.55 -0.21 11.34
N GLY A 1060 -20.87 -1.06 12.32
CA GLY A 1060 -20.03 -2.18 12.77
C GLY A 1060 -18.98 -1.83 13.83
N ASP A 1061 -18.71 -0.55 14.08
CA ASP A 1061 -17.85 -0.09 15.18
C ASP A 1061 -18.64 0.12 16.49
N SER A 1062 -17.94 0.02 17.61
CA SER A 1062 -18.50 0.30 18.94
C SER A 1062 -18.70 1.82 19.17
N LEU A 1063 -19.87 2.17 19.69
CA LEU A 1063 -20.21 3.51 20.18
C LEU A 1063 -20.13 3.58 21.70
N THR A 1064 -19.78 4.75 22.25
CA THR A 1064 -19.88 5.02 23.69
C THR A 1064 -21.35 5.18 24.11
N ASN A 1065 -21.68 4.98 25.39
CA ASN A 1065 -23.06 5.10 25.87
C ASN A 1065 -23.67 6.49 25.60
N ILE A 1066 -22.88 7.55 25.76
CA ILE A 1066 -23.30 8.93 25.47
C ILE A 1066 -23.63 9.09 23.98
N GLU A 1067 -22.81 8.54 23.09
CA GLU A 1067 -23.09 8.56 21.65
C GLU A 1067 -24.33 7.74 21.30
N LYS A 1068 -24.55 6.60 21.97
CA LYS A 1068 -25.75 5.79 21.77
C LYS A 1068 -27.02 6.54 22.15
N GLU A 1069 -27.05 7.17 23.32
CA GLU A 1069 -28.20 7.97 23.78
C GLU A 1069 -28.54 9.08 22.80
N LEU A 1070 -27.53 9.86 22.38
CA LEU A 1070 -27.69 10.92 21.38
C LEU A 1070 -28.21 10.38 20.04
N LEU A 1071 -27.61 9.30 19.54
CA LEU A 1071 -27.97 8.74 18.23
C LEU A 1071 -29.35 8.07 18.24
N ILE A 1072 -29.78 7.47 19.35
CA ILE A 1072 -31.15 6.97 19.51
C ILE A 1072 -32.15 8.13 19.38
N GLU A 1073 -31.87 9.27 20.02
CA GLU A 1073 -32.72 10.46 19.91
C GLU A 1073 -32.72 11.03 18.47
N TRP A 1074 -31.55 11.09 17.83
CA TRP A 1074 -31.42 11.55 16.44
C TRP A 1074 -32.19 10.67 15.45
N LEU A 1075 -32.10 9.35 15.60
CA LEU A 1075 -32.69 8.36 14.69
C LEU A 1075 -34.17 8.08 14.97
N LYS A 1076 -34.72 8.53 16.09
CA LYS A 1076 -36.13 8.30 16.46
C LYS A 1076 -37.13 8.60 15.31
N PRO A 1077 -37.11 9.77 14.64
CA PRO A 1077 -38.02 10.03 13.53
C PRO A 1077 -37.70 9.22 12.25
N VAL A 1078 -36.49 8.65 12.13
CA VAL A 1078 -36.09 7.82 10.98
C VAL A 1078 -36.81 6.48 10.97
N GLY A 1079 -37.06 5.88 12.15
CA GLY A 1079 -37.85 4.65 12.27
C GLY A 1079 -39.27 4.83 11.73
N ALA A 1080 -39.96 5.89 12.18
CA ALA A 1080 -41.28 6.27 11.68
C ALA A 1080 -41.28 6.55 10.16
N PHE A 1081 -40.22 7.18 9.66
CA PHE A 1081 -40.05 7.42 8.22
C PHE A 1081 -40.00 6.12 7.42
N PHE A 1082 -39.23 5.12 7.84
CA PHE A 1082 -39.22 3.82 7.15
C PHE A 1082 -40.55 3.07 7.30
N ASN A 1083 -41.23 3.18 8.44
CA ASN A 1083 -42.55 2.60 8.63
C ASN A 1083 -43.63 3.24 7.73
N GLY A 1084 -43.42 4.48 7.26
CA GLY A 1084 -44.44 5.24 6.54
C GLY A 1084 -45.52 5.82 7.45
N GLU A 1085 -45.17 6.04 8.72
CA GLU A 1085 -46.03 6.66 9.72
C GLU A 1085 -45.99 8.20 9.59
N GLY A 1086 -46.83 8.89 10.36
CA GLY A 1086 -46.73 10.35 10.51
C GLY A 1086 -45.47 10.71 11.30
N ILE A 1087 -44.64 11.61 10.75
CA ILE A 1087 -43.32 11.93 11.31
C ILE A 1087 -43.34 13.35 11.88
N ASP A 1088 -43.02 13.48 13.17
CA ASP A 1088 -42.65 14.79 13.73
C ASP A 1088 -41.15 15.05 13.52
N TRP A 1089 -40.83 15.68 12.40
CA TRP A 1089 -39.44 16.03 12.05
C TRP A 1089 -38.98 17.33 12.73
N GLY A 1090 -39.93 18.19 13.12
CA GLY A 1090 -39.72 19.48 13.76
C GLY A 1090 -39.63 20.70 12.83
N THR A 1091 -39.39 20.52 11.53
CA THR A 1091 -39.28 21.60 10.53
C THR A 1091 -40.64 22.23 10.21
N ARG A 1092 -40.73 23.57 10.19
CA ARG A 1092 -41.96 24.36 9.97
C ARG A 1092 -41.93 25.18 8.67
N SER A 1093 -40.75 25.31 8.07
CA SER A 1093 -40.51 25.96 6.79
C SER A 1093 -39.60 25.09 5.93
N ILE A 1094 -39.64 25.28 4.60
CA ILE A 1094 -38.67 24.64 3.68
C ILE A 1094 -37.23 25.03 4.00
N LYS A 1095 -37.00 26.16 4.67
CA LYS A 1095 -35.67 26.62 5.09
C LYS A 1095 -35.18 25.96 6.38
N ASP A 1096 -36.07 25.42 7.19
CA ASP A 1096 -35.69 24.78 8.44
C ASP A 1096 -34.93 23.49 8.17
N VAL A 1097 -33.96 23.20 9.04
CA VAL A 1097 -33.24 21.93 9.08
C VAL A 1097 -33.26 21.38 10.50
N ARG A 1098 -33.42 20.07 10.61
CA ARG A 1098 -33.07 19.33 11.84
C ARG A 1098 -31.55 19.28 11.90
N PHE A 1099 -30.96 19.98 12.86
CA PHE A 1099 -29.53 20.22 12.94
C PHE A 1099 -28.92 19.43 14.11
N LEU A 1100 -27.89 18.63 13.83
CA LEU A 1100 -27.06 18.02 14.87
C LEU A 1100 -25.80 18.86 15.06
N THR A 1101 -25.73 19.60 16.16
CA THR A 1101 -24.67 20.57 16.45
C THR A 1101 -23.36 19.88 16.85
N SER A 1102 -22.24 20.59 16.70
CA SER A 1102 -20.90 20.04 16.98
C SER A 1102 -20.68 19.57 18.43
N ASP A 1103 -21.47 20.09 19.37
CA ASP A 1103 -21.49 19.71 20.79
C ASP A 1103 -22.50 18.58 21.12
N GLY A 1104 -23.26 18.11 20.12
CA GLY A 1104 -24.17 16.97 20.27
C GLY A 1104 -25.57 17.33 20.74
N HIS A 1105 -26.07 18.52 20.39
CA HIS A 1105 -27.46 18.90 20.58
C HIS A 1105 -28.26 18.79 19.28
N ILE A 1106 -29.56 18.51 19.40
CA ILE A 1106 -30.50 18.43 18.28
C ILE A 1106 -31.40 19.65 18.34
N GLU A 1107 -31.38 20.47 17.31
CA GLU A 1107 -32.20 21.68 17.23
C GLU A 1107 -32.86 21.84 15.86
N ILE A 1108 -33.94 22.60 15.82
CA ILE A 1108 -34.55 23.06 14.56
C ILE A 1108 -34.13 24.51 14.35
N ARG A 1109 -33.43 24.78 13.24
CA ARG A 1109 -32.99 26.14 12.90
C ARG A 1109 -33.08 26.40 11.40
N ASP A 1110 -33.03 27.68 11.04
CA ASP A 1110 -32.96 28.13 9.66
C ASP A 1110 -31.64 27.68 9.01
N ASP A 1111 -31.69 27.19 7.77
CA ASP A 1111 -30.51 26.86 6.99
C ASP A 1111 -29.85 28.12 6.45
N GLU A 1112 -28.87 28.64 7.18
CA GLU A 1112 -28.22 29.94 6.94
C GLU A 1112 -27.64 30.11 5.53
N ILE A 1113 -27.31 29.02 4.84
CA ILE A 1113 -26.75 29.06 3.49
C ILE A 1113 -27.82 28.83 2.39
N PHE A 1114 -29.10 28.70 2.75
CA PHE A 1114 -30.16 28.34 1.80
C PHE A 1114 -30.19 29.28 0.59
N GLU A 1115 -30.33 30.58 0.85
CA GLU A 1115 -30.39 31.61 -0.20
C GLU A 1115 -29.07 31.80 -0.95
N GLU A 1116 -27.94 31.76 -0.25
CA GLU A 1116 -26.60 31.88 -0.86
C GLU A 1116 -26.40 30.80 -1.93
N LYS A 1117 -26.80 29.56 -1.62
CA LYS A 1117 -26.59 28.41 -2.49
C LYS A 1117 -27.58 28.31 -3.65
N LEU A 1118 -28.73 28.99 -3.59
CA LEU A 1118 -29.65 29.08 -4.75
C LEU A 1118 -29.03 29.83 -5.93
N GLY A 1119 -28.14 30.80 -5.68
CA GLY A 1119 -27.52 31.57 -6.76
C GLY A 1119 -26.70 30.73 -7.75
N LEU A 1120 -26.07 29.63 -7.30
CA LEU A 1120 -25.38 28.70 -8.21
C LEU A 1120 -26.38 27.79 -8.95
N TRP A 1121 -27.43 27.34 -8.27
CA TRP A 1121 -28.50 26.56 -8.89
C TRP A 1121 -29.15 27.31 -10.05
N ASP A 1122 -29.55 28.56 -9.84
CA ASP A 1122 -30.19 29.39 -10.87
C ASP A 1122 -29.28 29.61 -12.08
N LEU A 1123 -27.97 29.72 -11.84
CA LEU A 1123 -26.97 29.80 -12.89
C LEU A 1123 -26.96 28.52 -13.74
N THR A 1124 -26.90 27.34 -13.12
CA THR A 1124 -26.94 26.06 -13.86
C THR A 1124 -28.27 25.84 -14.58
N LYS A 1125 -29.39 26.25 -13.97
CA LYS A 1125 -30.74 26.23 -14.56
C LYS A 1125 -30.81 27.09 -15.81
N SER A 1126 -30.32 28.34 -15.75
CA SER A 1126 -30.36 29.26 -16.89
C SER A 1126 -29.60 28.71 -18.11
N VAL A 1127 -28.39 28.17 -17.90
CA VAL A 1127 -27.58 27.57 -18.98
C VAL A 1127 -28.26 26.35 -19.59
N THR A 1128 -28.98 25.56 -18.77
CA THR A 1128 -29.72 24.39 -19.23
C THR A 1128 -30.95 24.78 -20.05
N ILE A 1129 -31.70 25.80 -19.62
CA ILE A 1129 -32.91 26.28 -20.31
C ILE A 1129 -32.58 26.99 -21.63
N SER A 1130 -31.60 27.89 -21.64
CA SER A 1130 -31.23 28.68 -22.84
C SER A 1130 -30.86 27.80 -24.05
N ARG A 1131 -30.37 26.59 -23.79
CA ARG A 1131 -30.08 25.58 -24.82
C ARG A 1131 -31.36 25.03 -25.49
N ASN A 1132 -32.41 24.78 -24.73
CA ASN A 1132 -33.65 24.19 -25.24
C ASN A 1132 -34.45 25.18 -26.09
N VAL A 1133 -34.18 26.48 -25.95
CA VAL A 1133 -34.81 27.57 -26.72
C VAL A 1133 -34.06 27.88 -28.02
N GLY A 1134 -32.93 27.20 -28.32
CA GLY A 1134 -32.21 27.37 -29.58
C GLY A 1134 -31.49 28.72 -29.74
N ILE A 1135 -31.19 29.42 -28.64
CA ILE A 1135 -30.46 30.70 -28.70
C ILE A 1135 -28.96 30.39 -28.83
N GLN A 1136 -28.50 30.27 -30.08
CA GLN A 1136 -27.10 30.53 -30.44
C GLN A 1136 -26.85 32.04 -30.28
N SER A 1137 -26.18 32.46 -29.22
CA SER A 1137 -25.50 33.75 -29.22
C SER A 1137 -24.35 33.78 -28.20
N ASN A 1138 -23.13 33.70 -28.73
CA ASN A 1138 -21.88 34.27 -28.21
C ASN A 1138 -21.70 34.35 -26.68
N ILE A 1139 -21.36 33.23 -26.03
CA ILE A 1139 -20.61 33.20 -24.75
C ILE A 1139 -19.56 32.08 -24.81
#